data_AF-A0A067BUK1-F1
#
_entry.id   AF-A0A067BUK1-F1
#
_cell.length_a   1.000
_cell.length_b   1.000
_cell.length_c   1.000
_cell.angle_alpha   90.00
_cell.angle_beta   90.00
_cell.angle_gamma   90.00
#
_symmetry.space_group_name_H-M   'P 1'
#
loop_
_entity.id
_entity.type
_entity.pdbx_description
1 polymer ?
#
loop_
_entity_poly.entity_id
_entity_poly.type
_entity_poly.pdbx_seq_one_letter_code
_entity_poly.pdbx_strand_id
1 'polypeptide(L)'
;PILRNGNPVDLETCWGESLASSVFDDLDTTQSGQLWRQSLHAHPLSIADEAAYWRQHGLRFYETQWQNFKSLGVIETYSVVNALGFAYPLTIKSSNGSLHTTQQTSFKMQWPLASLLWAISANSSGLSGSSLVRQSPRFAFANQTIASILARNGSLSVPLDISFRIVERTLGPFGAIAMRRVAFPPVLVQWSRFLTARFSADMVHASAEAAFAFETIGGGLIDLAMAPLAWGVNGFVGGDLLCPTQPPSQRIGMFYTNQGACSVNMEETLSVDAVMGSLALLAVGPSVNITRTCVEMAPCRTFLESITVFLHVRYTLSERIAMANASRVIADYFTNELPLVLLQYVQNNNETTTLLAQSLLLDPNDVGFHVYGYLYLLEWLHGVREVVTFHGVHGNITSLSGRNAVHKGPINPLELPINVAYYARCVLLYVSGVLFLVVSLACGYIIGSRGHIEGRNMFVVNRVTGLVWIGRPLIFLRSTTAICLLSTAKLDLAQANGFFYMVAIPQSWFSTIMAAGETTWLVFILNDTFSVWTQQYTPLYATPSSVLVWAASAIWSLLSPVKHSARLQRKCSVPIVDMQLVCDSGVVRIGDPTRVTGLVGLTLSLLVGTYLLQRVRYHGREESGLRSHLLYVTAYHHFAQDGWLLDGVYYIDRVSAAINGVLTLRLPRTRKTVLLDIKTWRLFHVDALIASENTPHLSYAIPLQ
;
A
#
# COMPACT_ATOMS: atom_id res chain seq x y z
N PRO A 1 4.11 -25.44 -26.70
CA PRO A 1 3.25 -24.86 -25.64
C PRO A 1 2.11 -24.00 -26.18
N ILE A 2 2.39 -22.96 -26.99
CA ILE A 2 1.35 -22.01 -27.45
C ILE A 2 0.25 -22.67 -28.30
N LEU A 3 0.60 -23.63 -29.18
CA LEU A 3 -0.38 -24.35 -30.00
C LEU A 3 -1.28 -25.32 -29.20
N ARG A 4 -0.86 -25.70 -27.98
CA ARG A 4 -1.59 -26.64 -27.11
C ARG A 4 -2.40 -25.92 -26.03
N ASN A 5 -1.83 -24.85 -25.46
CA ASN A 5 -2.37 -24.15 -24.29
C ASN A 5 -2.86 -22.73 -24.61
N GLY A 6 -2.73 -22.28 -25.86
CA GLY A 6 -3.33 -21.03 -26.31
C GLY A 6 -4.83 -21.17 -26.48
N ASN A 7 -5.56 -20.05 -26.40
CA ASN A 7 -6.98 -20.03 -26.77
C ASN A 7 -7.09 -20.36 -28.27
N PRO A 8 -7.76 -21.47 -28.65
CA PRO A 8 -7.84 -21.90 -30.05
C PRO A 8 -8.53 -20.87 -30.94
N VAL A 9 -9.54 -20.16 -30.41
CA VAL A 9 -10.28 -19.13 -31.17
C VAL A 9 -9.36 -17.93 -31.46
N ASP A 10 -8.64 -17.44 -30.45
CA ASP A 10 -7.73 -16.31 -30.63
C ASP A 10 -6.55 -16.68 -31.54
N LEU A 11 -6.02 -17.90 -31.40
CA LEU A 11 -4.93 -18.39 -32.23
C LEU A 11 -5.34 -18.51 -33.69
N GLU A 12 -6.52 -19.07 -33.97
CA GLU A 12 -7.05 -19.18 -35.33
C GLU A 12 -7.36 -17.79 -35.92
N THR A 13 -7.99 -16.91 -35.15
CA THR A 13 -8.38 -15.56 -35.60
C THR A 13 -7.17 -14.68 -35.93
N CYS A 14 -6.13 -14.73 -35.09
CA CYS A 14 -4.96 -13.86 -35.26
C CYS A 14 -3.87 -14.47 -36.14
N TRP A 15 -3.73 -15.80 -36.15
CA TRP A 15 -2.58 -16.49 -36.74
C TRP A 15 -2.94 -17.71 -37.60
N GLY A 16 -4.22 -18.05 -37.79
CA GLY A 16 -4.67 -19.26 -38.49
C GLY A 16 -4.09 -19.39 -39.91
N GLU A 17 -4.25 -18.36 -40.76
CA GLU A 17 -3.71 -18.36 -42.12
C GLU A 17 -2.17 -18.46 -42.15
N SER A 18 -1.49 -17.73 -41.27
CA SER A 18 -0.04 -17.80 -41.14
C SER A 18 0.42 -19.18 -40.68
N LEU A 19 -0.26 -19.79 -39.71
CA LEU A 19 0.08 -21.13 -39.21
C LEU A 19 -0.22 -22.23 -40.22
N ALA A 20 -1.32 -22.09 -40.99
CA ALA A 20 -1.65 -22.99 -42.08
C ALA A 20 -0.53 -23.03 -43.11
N SER A 21 -0.23 -21.89 -43.73
CA SER A 21 0.80 -21.77 -44.76
C SER A 21 2.21 -22.09 -44.26
N SER A 22 2.57 -21.65 -43.05
CA SER A 22 3.94 -21.80 -42.54
C SER A 22 4.24 -23.18 -41.95
N VAL A 23 3.24 -23.88 -41.40
CA VAL A 23 3.45 -25.13 -40.66
C VAL A 23 2.49 -26.22 -41.11
N PHE A 24 1.17 -26.00 -41.04
CA PHE A 24 0.21 -27.09 -41.17
C PHE A 24 0.12 -27.68 -42.58
N ASP A 25 0.22 -26.86 -43.64
CA ASP A 25 0.16 -27.34 -45.03
C ASP A 25 1.23 -28.40 -45.33
N ASP A 26 2.43 -28.22 -44.76
CA ASP A 26 3.53 -29.18 -44.91
C ASP A 26 3.30 -30.43 -44.04
N LEU A 27 2.85 -30.26 -42.79
CA LEU A 27 2.55 -31.38 -41.89
C LEU A 27 1.42 -32.26 -42.43
N ASP A 28 0.42 -31.68 -43.08
CA ASP A 28 -0.71 -32.39 -43.68
C ASP A 28 -0.27 -33.31 -44.85
N THR A 29 0.93 -33.12 -45.41
CA THR A 29 1.48 -34.04 -46.42
C THR A 29 1.96 -35.37 -45.86
N THR A 30 2.10 -35.48 -44.53
CA THR A 30 2.60 -36.68 -43.86
C THR A 30 1.58 -37.25 -42.87
N GLN A 31 1.51 -38.57 -42.75
CA GLN A 31 0.60 -39.22 -41.77
C GLN A 31 0.93 -38.80 -40.33
N SER A 32 2.21 -38.74 -39.97
CA SER A 32 2.66 -38.32 -38.63
C SER A 32 2.26 -36.88 -38.31
N GLY A 33 2.35 -35.96 -39.29
CA GLY A 33 1.97 -34.57 -39.11
C GLY A 33 0.46 -34.39 -38.90
N GLN A 34 -0.36 -35.11 -39.67
CA GLN A 34 -1.81 -35.15 -39.50
C GLN A 34 -2.20 -35.65 -38.09
N LEU A 35 -1.58 -36.74 -37.62
CA LEU A 35 -1.82 -37.28 -36.27
C LEU A 35 -1.42 -36.29 -35.17
N TRP A 36 -0.28 -35.62 -35.34
CA TRP A 36 0.15 -34.59 -34.39
C TRP A 36 -0.81 -33.39 -34.36
N ARG A 37 -1.30 -32.93 -35.52
CA ARG A 37 -2.28 -31.84 -35.60
C ARG A 37 -3.59 -32.21 -34.91
N GLN A 38 -4.08 -33.43 -35.11
CA GLN A 38 -5.26 -33.94 -34.40
C GLN A 38 -5.05 -33.96 -32.88
N SER A 39 -3.83 -34.23 -32.40
CA SER A 39 -3.51 -34.22 -30.97
C SER A 39 -3.62 -32.83 -30.32
N LEU A 40 -3.57 -31.74 -31.11
CA LEU A 40 -3.74 -30.38 -30.59
C LEU A 40 -5.19 -30.09 -30.15
N HIS A 41 -6.16 -30.85 -30.68
CA HIS A 41 -7.57 -30.75 -30.30
C HIS A 41 -7.95 -31.67 -29.13
N ALA A 42 -6.98 -32.35 -28.51
CA ALA A 42 -7.23 -33.16 -27.33
C ALA A 42 -7.76 -32.29 -26.17
N HIS A 43 -8.57 -32.90 -25.30
CA HIS A 43 -9.14 -32.19 -24.14
C HIS A 43 -8.02 -31.62 -23.27
N PRO A 44 -8.12 -30.33 -22.88
CA PRO A 44 -7.10 -29.71 -22.04
C PRO A 44 -7.05 -30.40 -20.68
N LEU A 45 -5.84 -30.68 -20.21
CA LEU A 45 -5.62 -31.20 -18.86
C LEU A 45 -5.95 -30.12 -17.81
N SER A 46 -6.13 -30.54 -16.56
CA SER A 46 -6.14 -29.58 -15.46
C SER A 46 -4.80 -28.83 -15.41
N ILE A 47 -4.77 -27.60 -14.89
CA ILE A 47 -3.53 -26.79 -14.80
C ILE A 47 -2.44 -27.55 -14.03
N ALA A 48 -2.81 -28.32 -13.00
CA ALA A 48 -1.87 -29.11 -12.20
C ALA A 48 -1.25 -30.25 -13.02
N ASP A 49 -2.08 -30.98 -13.78
CA ASP A 49 -1.63 -32.12 -14.59
C ASP A 49 -0.82 -31.66 -15.79
N GLU A 50 -1.21 -30.55 -16.43
CA GLU A 50 -0.45 -29.95 -17.53
C GLU A 50 0.95 -29.49 -17.04
N ALA A 51 1.02 -28.85 -15.87
CA ALA A 51 2.30 -28.49 -15.26
C ALA A 51 3.14 -29.73 -14.89
N ALA A 52 2.53 -30.80 -14.38
CA ALA A 52 3.22 -32.05 -14.10
C ALA A 52 3.76 -32.69 -15.38
N TYR A 53 2.96 -32.73 -16.45
CA TYR A 53 3.34 -33.22 -17.76
C TYR A 53 4.57 -32.48 -18.30
N TRP A 54 4.58 -31.14 -18.27
CA TRP A 54 5.74 -30.36 -18.72
C TRP A 54 6.99 -30.61 -17.88
N ARG A 55 6.85 -30.71 -16.54
CA ARG A 55 7.97 -31.01 -15.64
C ARG A 55 8.56 -32.40 -15.86
N GLN A 56 7.73 -33.39 -16.15
CA GLN A 56 8.18 -34.74 -16.51
C GLN A 56 9.05 -34.73 -17.77
N HIS A 57 8.79 -33.80 -18.70
CA HIS A 57 9.57 -33.58 -19.91
C HIS A 57 10.71 -32.55 -19.72
N GLY A 58 11.09 -32.22 -18.48
CA GLY A 58 12.19 -31.32 -18.18
C GLY A 58 11.89 -29.83 -18.35
N LEU A 59 10.67 -29.45 -18.72
CA LEU A 59 10.26 -28.06 -18.91
C LEU A 59 9.77 -27.48 -17.56
N ARG A 60 10.57 -26.57 -16.99
CA ARG A 60 10.32 -26.00 -15.65
C ARG A 60 9.93 -24.53 -15.65
N PHE A 61 10.38 -23.77 -16.65
CA PHE A 61 10.23 -22.32 -16.70
C PHE A 61 9.70 -21.87 -18.05
N TYR A 62 8.90 -20.82 -18.02
CA TYR A 62 8.53 -20.05 -19.20
C TYR A 62 9.13 -18.65 -19.02
N GLU A 63 10.20 -18.37 -19.75
CA GLU A 63 10.94 -17.11 -19.64
C GLU A 63 10.62 -16.23 -20.85
N THR A 64 10.24 -14.98 -20.59
CA THR A 64 9.93 -14.02 -21.65
C THR A 64 11.18 -13.26 -22.07
N GLN A 65 11.21 -12.83 -23.33
CA GLN A 65 12.33 -12.06 -23.84
C GLN A 65 12.20 -10.59 -23.44
N TRP A 66 13.32 -9.94 -23.15
CA TRP A 66 13.35 -8.50 -23.01
C TRP A 66 13.15 -7.87 -24.39
N GLN A 67 12.22 -6.91 -24.49
CA GLN A 67 12.04 -6.05 -25.64
C GLN A 67 11.51 -4.68 -25.16
N ASN A 68 11.86 -3.64 -25.89
CA ASN A 68 11.52 -2.24 -25.61
C ASN A 68 10.48 -1.67 -26.58
N PHE A 69 9.60 -2.51 -27.13
CA PHE A 69 8.40 -2.06 -27.84
C PHE A 69 7.20 -1.89 -26.90
N LYS A 70 7.39 -2.18 -25.61
CA LYS A 70 6.37 -2.11 -24.59
C LYS A 70 6.96 -1.71 -23.26
N SER A 71 6.16 -0.98 -22.49
CA SER A 71 6.39 -0.75 -21.08
C SER A 71 5.66 -1.83 -20.27
N LEU A 72 6.30 -2.36 -19.24
CA LEU A 72 5.67 -3.32 -18.34
C LEU A 72 4.89 -2.60 -17.24
N GLY A 73 3.66 -3.04 -17.04
CA GLY A 73 2.79 -2.56 -15.98
C GLY A 73 2.89 -3.37 -14.69
N VAL A 74 2.84 -2.69 -13.55
CA VAL A 74 2.68 -3.28 -12.23
C VAL A 74 1.67 -2.50 -11.41
N ILE A 75 0.70 -3.19 -10.83
CA ILE A 75 -0.16 -2.65 -9.77
C ILE A 75 0.20 -3.41 -8.51
N GLU A 76 0.78 -2.73 -7.54
CA GLU A 76 1.18 -3.31 -6.26
C GLU A 76 0.47 -2.57 -5.12
N THR A 77 -0.30 -3.32 -4.33
CA THR A 77 -1.12 -2.80 -3.23
C THR A 77 -0.80 -3.52 -1.92
N TYR A 78 -1.03 -2.87 -0.79
CA TYR A 78 -1.09 -3.52 0.52
C TYR A 78 -2.41 -3.16 1.20
N SER A 79 -2.92 -4.04 2.04
CA SER A 79 -4.22 -3.83 2.68
C SER A 79 -4.10 -3.40 4.14
N VAL A 80 -4.88 -2.40 4.56
CA VAL A 80 -5.07 -2.05 5.98
C VAL A 80 -6.40 -2.58 6.47
N VAL A 81 -6.38 -3.38 7.55
CA VAL A 81 -7.60 -4.00 8.10
C VAL A 81 -8.05 -3.29 9.37
N ASN A 82 -9.31 -2.82 9.36
CA ASN A 82 -9.94 -2.13 10.48
C ASN A 82 -10.53 -3.11 11.52
N ALA A 83 -11.08 -2.57 12.61
CA ALA A 83 -11.67 -3.36 13.70
C ALA A 83 -12.87 -4.23 13.26
N LEU A 84 -13.59 -3.85 12.21
CA LEU A 84 -14.71 -4.65 11.68
C LEU A 84 -14.24 -5.77 10.75
N GLY A 85 -12.94 -5.85 10.45
CA GLY A 85 -12.37 -6.84 9.53
C GLY A 85 -12.39 -6.44 8.06
N PHE A 86 -12.81 -5.22 7.73
CA PHE A 86 -12.75 -4.72 6.35
C PHE A 86 -11.31 -4.38 5.98
N ALA A 87 -10.89 -4.85 4.80
CA ALA A 87 -9.58 -4.60 4.22
C ALA A 87 -9.67 -3.48 3.18
N TYR A 88 -8.85 -2.45 3.34
CA TYR A 88 -8.74 -1.34 2.39
C TYR A 88 -7.40 -1.40 1.68
N PRO A 89 -7.37 -1.70 0.37
CA PRO A 89 -6.14 -1.73 -0.40
C PRO A 89 -5.62 -0.31 -0.64
N LEU A 90 -4.34 -0.10 -0.41
CA LEU A 90 -3.60 1.13 -0.67
C LEU A 90 -2.50 0.83 -1.67
N THR A 91 -2.39 1.65 -2.71
CA THR A 91 -1.44 1.45 -3.81
C THR A 91 -0.04 1.92 -3.41
N ILE A 92 0.95 1.04 -3.58
CA ILE A 92 2.38 1.33 -3.37
C ILE A 92 3.03 1.70 -4.70
N LYS A 93 2.69 0.96 -5.76
CA LYS A 93 3.23 1.16 -7.12
C LYS A 93 2.11 0.97 -8.12
N SER A 94 2.08 1.84 -9.12
CA SER A 94 1.15 1.73 -10.23
C SER A 94 1.84 2.13 -11.53
N SER A 95 1.83 1.23 -12.49
CA SER A 95 2.12 1.48 -13.89
C SER A 95 1.23 0.60 -14.75
N ASN A 96 0.80 1.14 -15.88
CA ASN A 96 0.04 0.41 -16.88
C ASN A 96 0.98 -0.10 -17.96
N GLY A 97 0.80 -1.34 -18.37
CA GLY A 97 1.47 -1.86 -19.55
C GLY A 97 0.99 -1.11 -20.79
N SER A 98 1.91 -0.60 -21.61
CA SER A 98 1.59 0.09 -22.87
C SER A 98 2.50 -0.35 -24.01
N LEU A 99 1.99 -0.34 -25.24
CA LEU A 99 2.76 -0.64 -26.44
C LEU A 99 3.25 0.67 -27.09
N HIS A 100 4.47 0.67 -27.62
CA HIS A 100 5.10 1.78 -28.34
C HIS A 100 6.03 1.27 -29.45
N THR A 101 5.45 0.57 -30.42
CA THR A 101 6.18 -0.10 -31.51
C THR A 101 6.91 0.85 -32.47
N THR A 102 6.60 2.15 -32.47
CA THR A 102 7.23 3.13 -33.37
C THR A 102 8.60 3.61 -32.88
N GLN A 103 8.85 3.54 -31.57
CA GLN A 103 10.09 4.02 -30.96
C GLN A 103 11.05 2.90 -30.59
N GLN A 104 10.67 1.63 -30.71
CA GLN A 104 11.49 0.50 -30.27
C GLN A 104 12.83 0.40 -31.03
N THR A 105 13.85 -0.15 -30.36
CA THR A 105 15.15 -0.49 -30.98
C THR A 105 15.50 -1.98 -30.91
N SER A 106 14.74 -2.77 -30.16
CA SER A 106 15.02 -4.18 -29.88
C SER A 106 14.65 -5.18 -31.00
N PHE A 107 13.77 -4.84 -31.95
CA PHE A 107 13.30 -5.75 -33.00
C PHE A 107 14.40 -6.25 -33.93
N LYS A 108 15.51 -5.52 -34.06
CA LYS A 108 16.66 -5.96 -34.86
C LYS A 108 17.44 -7.10 -34.20
N MET A 109 17.37 -7.25 -32.88
CA MET A 109 18.22 -8.21 -32.15
C MET A 109 17.71 -9.64 -32.30
N GLN A 110 16.40 -9.85 -32.14
CA GLN A 110 15.78 -11.17 -32.17
C GLN A 110 14.54 -11.20 -33.06
N TRP A 111 14.28 -12.39 -33.62
CA TRP A 111 13.14 -12.62 -34.49
C TRP A 111 12.14 -13.61 -33.86
N PRO A 112 11.08 -13.12 -33.18
CA PRO A 112 10.13 -13.99 -32.48
C PRO A 112 9.19 -14.72 -33.45
N LEU A 113 8.48 -15.74 -32.94
CA LEU A 113 7.51 -16.53 -33.71
C LEU A 113 6.45 -15.66 -34.42
N ALA A 114 5.96 -14.63 -33.75
CA ALA A 114 5.00 -13.70 -34.34
C ALA A 114 5.57 -13.03 -35.61
N SER A 115 6.84 -12.64 -35.62
CA SER A 115 7.51 -12.06 -36.79
C SER A 115 7.73 -13.09 -37.90
N LEU A 116 7.99 -14.36 -37.57
CA LEU A 116 8.05 -15.46 -38.55
C LEU A 116 6.71 -15.66 -39.26
N LEU A 117 5.63 -15.74 -38.48
CA LEU A 117 4.28 -15.95 -39.00
C LEU A 117 3.80 -14.77 -39.85
N TRP A 118 4.08 -13.54 -39.41
CA TRP A 118 3.81 -12.33 -40.18
C TRP A 118 4.59 -12.30 -41.49
N ALA A 119 5.89 -12.66 -41.46
CA ALA A 119 6.71 -12.63 -42.67
C ALA A 119 6.20 -13.62 -43.72
N ILE A 120 5.67 -14.79 -43.33
CA ILE A 120 5.20 -15.77 -44.31
C ILE A 120 3.86 -15.39 -44.94
N SER A 121 2.98 -14.70 -44.22
CA SER A 121 1.71 -14.25 -44.78
C SER A 121 1.83 -12.93 -45.55
N ALA A 122 2.82 -12.09 -45.22
CA ALA A 122 3.02 -10.81 -45.89
C ALA A 122 3.76 -10.95 -47.24
N ASN A 123 3.09 -10.62 -48.35
CA ASN A 123 3.67 -10.70 -49.70
C ASN A 123 4.96 -9.88 -49.89
N SER A 124 5.10 -8.74 -49.21
CA SER A 124 6.26 -7.85 -49.33
C SER A 124 7.49 -8.31 -48.56
N SER A 125 7.37 -9.27 -47.64
CA SER A 125 8.43 -9.68 -46.71
C SER A 125 9.62 -10.38 -47.40
N GLY A 126 9.41 -10.96 -48.58
CA GLY A 126 10.38 -11.85 -49.24
C GLY A 126 10.34 -13.32 -48.80
N LEU A 127 9.46 -13.68 -47.84
CA LEU A 127 9.23 -15.05 -47.36
C LEU A 127 7.82 -15.58 -47.64
N SER A 128 7.02 -14.87 -48.43
CA SER A 128 5.62 -15.24 -48.70
C SER A 128 5.50 -16.67 -49.23
N GLY A 129 4.58 -17.44 -48.66
CA GLY A 129 4.31 -18.83 -49.07
C GLY A 129 5.42 -19.84 -48.75
N SER A 130 6.41 -19.45 -47.93
CA SER A 130 7.47 -20.34 -47.45
C SER A 130 7.04 -21.13 -46.20
N SER A 131 7.71 -22.24 -45.91
CA SER A 131 7.45 -23.06 -44.72
C SER A 131 8.49 -22.82 -43.62
N LEU A 132 8.09 -22.90 -42.35
CA LEU A 132 8.97 -22.94 -41.18
C LEU A 132 9.41 -24.36 -40.81
N VAL A 133 8.82 -25.38 -41.44
CA VAL A 133 9.22 -26.78 -41.25
C VAL A 133 10.55 -27.01 -41.96
N ARG A 134 11.59 -27.37 -41.20
CA ARG A 134 12.95 -27.51 -41.73
C ARG A 134 13.10 -28.58 -42.81
N GLN A 135 12.25 -29.61 -42.77
CA GLN A 135 12.24 -30.68 -43.78
C GLN A 135 11.50 -30.29 -45.07
N SER A 136 10.75 -29.19 -45.07
CA SER A 136 10.00 -28.76 -46.24
C SER A 136 10.95 -28.31 -47.36
N PRO A 137 10.69 -28.67 -48.63
CA PRO A 137 11.46 -28.14 -49.77
C PRO A 137 11.32 -26.62 -49.91
N ARG A 138 10.32 -26.01 -49.26
CA ARG A 138 10.04 -24.57 -49.24
C ARG A 138 10.50 -23.90 -47.94
N PHE A 139 11.50 -24.46 -47.24
CA PHE A 139 11.96 -23.91 -45.97
C PHE A 139 12.45 -22.45 -46.13
N ALA A 140 11.87 -21.54 -45.33
CA ALA A 140 12.03 -20.09 -45.44
C ALA A 140 13.49 -19.61 -45.40
N PHE A 141 14.34 -20.29 -44.64
CA PHE A 141 15.73 -19.88 -44.42
C PHE A 141 16.75 -20.77 -45.15
N ALA A 142 16.34 -21.46 -46.22
CA ALA A 142 17.27 -22.24 -47.05
C ALA A 142 18.28 -21.34 -47.78
N ASN A 143 17.81 -20.22 -48.34
CA ASN A 143 18.61 -19.30 -49.16
C ASN A 143 18.61 -17.84 -48.64
N GLN A 144 17.98 -17.58 -47.49
CA GLN A 144 17.87 -16.24 -46.91
C GLN A 144 18.21 -16.28 -45.42
N THR A 145 18.71 -15.17 -44.90
CA THR A 145 18.98 -15.02 -43.46
C THR A 145 17.93 -14.11 -42.82
N ILE A 146 17.76 -14.24 -41.50
CA ILE A 146 16.87 -13.35 -40.76
C ILE A 146 17.32 -11.88 -40.91
N ALA A 147 18.63 -11.63 -40.90
CA ALA A 147 19.19 -10.30 -41.10
C ALA A 147 18.81 -9.69 -42.47
N SER A 148 18.77 -10.47 -43.55
CA SER A 148 18.35 -9.95 -44.86
C SER A 148 16.86 -9.55 -44.89
N ILE A 149 16.02 -10.27 -44.14
CA ILE A 149 14.59 -9.95 -44.03
C ILE A 149 14.38 -8.71 -43.14
N LEU A 150 15.13 -8.62 -42.04
CA LEU A 150 15.17 -7.43 -41.19
C LEU A 150 15.56 -6.18 -41.97
N ALA A 151 16.53 -6.30 -42.88
CA ALA A 151 16.94 -5.22 -43.78
C ALA A 151 15.83 -4.84 -44.76
N ARG A 152 15.19 -5.84 -45.39
CA ARG A 152 14.07 -5.61 -46.33
C ARG A 152 12.86 -4.95 -45.67
N ASN A 153 12.55 -5.28 -44.42
CA ASN A 153 11.46 -4.66 -43.65
C ASN A 153 11.86 -3.33 -42.98
N GLY A 154 13.09 -2.85 -43.18
CA GLY A 154 13.57 -1.58 -42.60
C GLY A 154 13.82 -1.58 -41.09
N SER A 155 13.69 -2.73 -40.41
CA SER A 155 14.03 -2.86 -38.99
C SER A 155 15.54 -2.80 -38.73
N LEU A 156 16.34 -3.19 -39.74
CA LEU A 156 17.79 -3.07 -39.75
C LEU A 156 18.21 -2.17 -40.91
N SER A 157 18.82 -1.03 -40.61
CA SER A 157 19.31 -0.09 -41.63
C SER A 157 20.56 -0.64 -42.32
N VAL A 158 20.55 -0.68 -43.66
CA VAL A 158 21.70 -1.08 -44.49
C VAL A 158 22.10 0.11 -45.39
N PRO A 159 23.40 0.44 -45.54
CA PRO A 159 24.57 -0.21 -44.94
C PRO A 159 24.59 -0.11 -43.41
N LEU A 160 25.15 -1.13 -42.75
CA LEU A 160 25.25 -1.17 -41.30
C LEU A 160 26.16 -0.04 -40.79
N ASP A 161 25.68 0.69 -39.80
CA ASP A 161 26.48 1.62 -39.03
C ASP A 161 27.68 0.93 -38.36
N ILE A 162 28.71 1.71 -38.03
CA ILE A 162 29.91 1.19 -37.36
C ILE A 162 29.55 0.46 -36.06
N SER A 163 28.62 0.99 -35.24
CA SER A 163 28.22 0.34 -33.98
C SER A 163 27.60 -1.03 -34.25
N PHE A 164 26.68 -1.12 -35.21
CA PHE A 164 26.00 -2.38 -35.56
C PHE A 164 26.95 -3.42 -36.14
N ARG A 165 27.96 -3.02 -36.91
CA ARG A 165 29.02 -3.96 -37.36
C ARG A 165 29.84 -4.50 -36.19
N ILE A 166 30.10 -3.68 -35.17
CA ILE A 166 30.79 -4.14 -33.96
C ILE A 166 29.90 -5.11 -33.19
N VAL A 167 28.60 -4.82 -33.03
CA VAL A 167 27.63 -5.73 -32.40
C VAL A 167 27.58 -7.06 -33.15
N GLU A 168 27.46 -7.04 -34.47
CA GLU A 168 27.38 -8.25 -35.30
C GLU A 168 28.62 -9.13 -35.14
N ARG A 169 29.82 -8.52 -35.07
CA ARG A 169 31.08 -9.25 -34.83
C ARG A 169 31.19 -9.79 -33.40
N THR A 170 30.61 -9.10 -32.43
CA THR A 170 30.77 -9.44 -31.00
C THR A 170 29.74 -10.48 -30.53
N LEU A 171 28.48 -10.34 -30.95
CA LEU A 171 27.37 -11.21 -30.53
C LEU A 171 26.93 -12.16 -31.65
N GLY A 172 27.07 -11.78 -32.91
CA GLY A 172 26.60 -12.57 -34.05
C GLY A 172 25.50 -11.86 -34.85
N PRO A 173 24.90 -12.55 -35.83
CA PRO A 173 23.97 -11.93 -36.77
C PRO A 173 22.70 -11.41 -36.10
N PHE A 174 22.25 -10.23 -36.53
CA PHE A 174 20.97 -9.66 -36.13
C PHE A 174 19.80 -10.62 -36.45
N GLY A 175 18.83 -10.67 -35.54
CA GLY A 175 17.72 -11.63 -35.56
C GLY A 175 17.96 -12.91 -34.77
N ALA A 176 19.23 -13.22 -34.42
CA ALA A 176 19.61 -14.38 -33.61
C ALA A 176 20.10 -14.02 -32.19
N ILE A 177 20.11 -12.74 -31.81
CA ILE A 177 20.58 -12.25 -30.51
C ILE A 177 19.41 -12.21 -29.53
N ALA A 178 19.30 -13.21 -28.65
CA ALA A 178 18.22 -13.27 -27.67
C ALA A 178 18.50 -12.33 -26.48
N MET A 179 17.48 -11.62 -26.01
CA MET A 179 17.62 -10.70 -24.88
C MET A 179 16.80 -11.20 -23.69
N ARG A 180 17.42 -11.34 -22.51
CA ARG A 180 16.75 -11.85 -21.30
C ARG A 180 17.00 -10.96 -20.10
N ARG A 181 15.95 -10.64 -19.36
CA ARG A 181 16.07 -9.90 -18.09
C ARG A 181 16.74 -10.78 -17.05
N VAL A 182 17.71 -10.22 -16.35
CA VAL A 182 18.34 -10.89 -15.21
C VAL A 182 17.54 -10.57 -13.96
N ALA A 183 17.09 -11.62 -13.25
CA ALA A 183 16.47 -11.46 -11.94
C ALA A 183 17.50 -10.99 -10.91
N PHE A 184 17.04 -10.27 -9.87
CA PHE A 184 17.92 -9.87 -8.78
C PHE A 184 18.58 -11.09 -8.12
N PRO A 185 19.93 -11.16 -8.09
CA PRO A 185 20.62 -12.25 -7.41
C PRO A 185 20.22 -12.31 -5.93
N PRO A 186 19.93 -13.49 -5.36
CA PRO A 186 19.59 -13.61 -3.95
C PRO A 186 20.67 -13.03 -3.02
N VAL A 187 21.94 -13.17 -3.38
CA VAL A 187 23.08 -12.61 -2.64
C VAL A 187 23.03 -11.07 -2.58
N LEU A 188 22.69 -10.43 -3.70
CA LEU A 188 22.56 -8.97 -3.79
C LEU A 188 21.37 -8.48 -2.94
N VAL A 189 20.23 -9.17 -3.01
CA VAL A 189 19.03 -8.82 -2.24
C VAL A 189 19.28 -8.98 -0.74
N GLN A 190 19.96 -10.06 -0.32
CA GLN A 190 20.29 -10.29 1.09
C GLN A 190 21.28 -9.24 1.62
N TRP A 191 22.32 -8.92 0.85
CA TRP A 191 23.29 -7.88 1.19
C TRP A 191 22.62 -6.51 1.36
N SER A 192 21.80 -6.08 0.40
CA SER A 192 21.10 -4.80 0.48
C SER A 192 20.15 -4.75 1.67
N ARG A 193 19.38 -5.83 1.91
CA ARG A 193 18.52 -5.92 3.11
C ARG A 193 19.32 -5.79 4.39
N PHE A 194 20.46 -6.48 4.50
CA PHE A 194 21.33 -6.40 5.67
C PHE A 194 21.84 -4.97 5.88
N LEU A 195 22.41 -4.36 4.85
CA LEU A 195 23.03 -3.04 4.94
C LEU A 195 22.00 -1.93 5.21
N THR A 196 20.87 -1.95 4.50
CA THR A 196 19.78 -0.99 4.71
C THR A 196 19.12 -1.17 6.07
N ALA A 197 18.83 -2.40 6.50
CA ALA A 197 18.23 -2.63 7.82
C ALA A 197 19.17 -2.19 8.94
N ARG A 198 20.47 -2.46 8.80
CA ARG A 198 21.49 -2.00 9.75
C ARG A 198 21.54 -0.48 9.80
N PHE A 199 21.67 0.17 8.65
CA PHE A 199 21.69 1.63 8.53
C PHE A 199 20.44 2.27 9.15
N SER A 200 19.24 1.77 8.82
CA SER A 200 17.99 2.30 9.36
C SER A 200 17.88 2.12 10.88
N ALA A 201 18.26 0.96 11.42
CA ALA A 201 18.27 0.72 12.87
C ALA A 201 19.29 1.64 13.57
N ASP A 202 20.45 1.85 12.93
CA ASP A 202 21.50 2.71 13.43
C ASP A 202 21.10 4.19 13.46
N MET A 203 20.33 4.67 12.48
CA MET A 203 19.88 6.06 12.44
C MET A 203 18.83 6.40 13.49
N VAL A 204 18.01 5.43 13.92
CA VAL A 204 17.05 5.62 15.02
C VAL A 204 17.76 5.96 16.34
N HIS A 205 18.98 5.44 16.53
CA HIS A 205 19.80 5.65 17.73
C HIS A 205 20.98 6.60 17.48
N ALA A 206 20.97 7.37 16.39
CA ALA A 206 22.04 8.32 16.10
C ALA A 206 22.10 9.44 17.15
N SER A 207 23.31 9.87 17.50
CA SER A 207 23.52 11.05 18.35
C SER A 207 23.09 12.33 17.63
N ALA A 208 22.89 13.42 18.37
CA ALA A 208 22.53 14.71 17.79
C ALA A 208 23.58 15.21 16.79
N GLU A 209 24.87 14.94 17.05
CA GLU A 209 25.97 15.29 16.15
C GLU A 209 25.93 14.49 14.85
N ALA A 210 25.66 13.17 14.94
CA ALA A 210 25.55 12.30 13.77
C ALA A 210 24.31 12.65 12.92
N ALA A 211 23.20 12.97 13.58
CA ALA A 211 21.98 13.45 12.91
C ALA A 211 22.22 14.77 12.18
N PHE A 212 22.84 15.74 12.84
CA PHE A 212 23.19 17.01 12.23
C PHE A 212 24.14 16.83 11.03
N ALA A 213 25.20 16.02 11.18
CA ALA A 213 26.12 15.71 10.09
C ALA A 213 25.39 15.07 8.88
N PHE A 214 24.42 14.20 9.13
CA PHE A 214 23.60 13.62 8.06
C PHE A 214 22.73 14.67 7.36
N GLU A 215 22.07 15.55 8.11
CA GLU A 215 21.25 16.64 7.55
C GLU A 215 22.08 17.60 6.70
N THR A 216 23.34 17.86 7.06
CA THR A 216 24.23 18.75 6.27
C THR A 216 24.60 18.22 4.89
N ILE A 217 24.45 16.91 4.63
CA ILE A 217 24.64 16.33 3.28
C ILE A 217 23.59 16.90 2.31
N GLY A 218 22.40 17.24 2.83
CA GLY A 218 21.26 17.73 2.07
C GLY A 218 20.25 16.64 1.71
N GLY A 219 18.98 17.04 1.57
CA GLY A 219 17.86 16.14 1.24
C GLY A 219 17.55 15.98 -0.26
N GLY A 220 18.34 16.62 -1.12
CA GLY A 220 18.16 16.57 -2.58
C GLY A 220 18.84 15.38 -3.23
N LEU A 221 18.44 15.09 -4.47
CA LEU A 221 19.19 14.19 -5.35
C LEU A 221 20.36 14.95 -5.97
N ILE A 222 21.53 14.31 -6.05
CA ILE A 222 22.69 14.78 -6.83
C ILE A 222 22.93 13.84 -8.01
N ASP A 223 23.17 14.42 -9.19
CA ASP A 223 23.53 13.64 -10.36
C ASP A 223 25.04 13.44 -10.43
N LEU A 224 25.46 12.18 -10.53
CA LEU A 224 26.85 11.76 -10.59
C LEU A 224 27.10 10.96 -11.88
N ALA A 225 28.21 11.20 -12.54
CA ALA A 225 28.64 10.44 -13.71
C ALA A 225 30.16 10.25 -13.66
N MET A 226 30.63 9.03 -13.93
CA MET A 226 32.06 8.71 -14.02
C MET A 226 32.27 7.62 -15.06
N ALA A 227 33.34 7.76 -15.84
CA ALA A 227 33.80 6.76 -16.78
C ALA A 227 34.78 5.80 -16.07
N PRO A 228 34.64 4.47 -16.23
CA PRO A 228 35.64 3.51 -15.79
C PRO A 228 37.01 3.79 -16.42
N LEU A 229 38.08 3.56 -15.65
CA LEU A 229 39.46 3.78 -16.10
C LEU A 229 39.81 2.96 -17.34
N ALA A 230 39.23 1.75 -17.47
CA ALA A 230 39.46 0.82 -18.57
C ALA A 230 39.06 1.38 -19.95
N TRP A 231 38.20 2.39 -20.01
CA TRP A 231 37.81 3.02 -21.28
C TRP A 231 38.96 3.86 -21.86
N GLY A 232 39.84 4.41 -21.02
CA GLY A 232 41.11 5.03 -21.42
C GLY A 232 41.03 6.25 -22.36
N VAL A 233 39.83 6.74 -22.71
CA VAL A 233 39.61 7.79 -23.72
C VAL A 233 38.41 8.67 -23.37
N ASN A 234 38.36 9.88 -23.95
CA ASN A 234 37.33 10.89 -23.66
C ASN A 234 36.33 11.12 -24.82
N GLY A 235 36.49 10.44 -25.96
CA GLY A 235 35.58 10.57 -27.11
C GLY A 235 34.50 9.50 -27.05
N PHE A 236 33.34 9.80 -26.46
CA PHE A 236 32.21 8.89 -26.37
C PHE A 236 31.27 9.08 -27.57
N VAL A 237 30.94 7.99 -28.26
CA VAL A 237 30.07 8.01 -29.46
C VAL A 237 28.79 7.18 -29.28
N GLY A 238 28.47 6.74 -28.06
CA GLY A 238 27.17 6.13 -27.71
C GLY A 238 27.28 4.97 -26.71
N GLY A 239 26.28 4.82 -25.82
CA GLY A 239 26.24 3.75 -24.82
C GLY A 239 25.24 2.62 -25.10
N ASP A 240 24.43 2.75 -26.14
CA ASP A 240 23.35 1.82 -26.46
C ASP A 240 23.74 0.88 -27.62
N LEU A 241 23.86 -0.43 -27.33
CA LEU A 241 24.10 -1.49 -28.32
C LEU A 241 23.02 -1.56 -29.42
N LEU A 242 21.83 -1.02 -29.17
CA LEU A 242 20.68 -1.04 -30.05
C LEU A 242 20.65 0.16 -31.01
N CYS A 243 21.57 1.11 -30.86
CA CYS A 243 21.59 2.38 -31.57
C CYS A 243 22.83 2.57 -32.46
N PRO A 244 22.72 3.41 -33.52
CA PRO A 244 23.87 3.82 -34.32
C PRO A 244 24.82 4.70 -33.52
N THR A 245 26.05 4.85 -34.02
CA THR A 245 27.02 5.82 -33.49
C THR A 245 26.49 7.26 -33.52
N GLN A 246 26.93 8.05 -32.55
CA GLN A 246 26.62 9.46 -32.38
C GLN A 246 27.89 10.32 -32.58
N PRO A 247 27.75 11.63 -32.79
CA PRO A 247 28.89 12.54 -32.76
C PRO A 247 29.69 12.40 -31.45
N PRO A 248 31.04 12.47 -31.49
CA PRO A 248 31.86 12.36 -30.28
C PRO A 248 31.51 13.42 -29.23
N SER A 249 31.30 12.97 -28.00
CA SER A 249 31.01 13.79 -26.83
C SER A 249 32.00 13.50 -25.71
N GLN A 250 32.23 14.49 -24.84
CA GLN A 250 33.02 14.32 -23.61
C GLN A 250 32.21 13.66 -22.47
N ARG A 251 30.91 13.48 -22.68
CA ARG A 251 29.99 12.93 -21.69
C ARG A 251 29.59 11.52 -22.08
N ILE A 252 29.43 10.67 -21.08
CA ILE A 252 29.12 9.25 -21.25
C ILE A 252 27.77 9.13 -21.94
N GLY A 253 27.72 8.46 -23.08
CA GLY A 253 26.46 8.21 -23.77
C GLY A 253 25.55 7.31 -22.94
N MET A 254 24.27 7.65 -22.90
CA MET A 254 23.23 6.85 -22.22
C MET A 254 23.25 5.39 -22.69
N PHE A 255 23.05 4.45 -21.75
CA PHE A 255 22.92 3.03 -22.07
C PHE A 255 21.55 2.71 -22.71
N TYR A 256 21.35 1.45 -23.11
CA TYR A 256 20.08 1.02 -23.69
C TYR A 256 18.89 1.25 -22.76
N THR A 257 17.74 1.63 -23.30
CA THR A 257 16.55 1.98 -22.50
C THR A 257 15.33 1.13 -22.84
N ASN A 258 14.40 1.03 -21.89
CA ASN A 258 13.11 0.36 -22.10
C ASN A 258 12.10 1.20 -22.91
N GLN A 259 12.31 2.52 -23.02
CA GLN A 259 11.52 3.42 -23.88
C GLN A 259 11.87 3.22 -25.35
N GLY A 260 13.10 2.81 -25.61
CA GLY A 260 13.56 2.33 -26.91
C GLY A 260 14.02 3.38 -27.89
N ALA A 261 14.06 4.67 -27.58
CA ALA A 261 14.49 5.68 -28.54
C ALA A 261 16.03 5.86 -28.62
N CYS A 262 16.58 5.92 -29.83
CA CYS A 262 17.96 6.34 -30.08
C CYS A 262 18.08 7.87 -30.04
N SER A 263 18.01 8.44 -28.85
CA SER A 263 18.14 9.89 -28.65
C SER A 263 19.61 10.32 -28.72
N VAL A 264 19.88 11.40 -29.46
CA VAL A 264 21.23 11.98 -29.61
C VAL A 264 21.52 12.91 -28.44
N ASN A 265 22.79 12.96 -27.99
CA ASN A 265 23.24 13.82 -26.87
C ASN A 265 22.58 13.50 -25.52
N MET A 266 22.11 12.26 -25.34
CA MET A 266 21.63 11.79 -24.05
C MET A 266 22.76 11.20 -23.24
N GLU A 267 22.80 11.55 -21.95
CA GLU A 267 23.90 11.26 -21.06
C GLU A 267 23.52 10.21 -20.03
N GLU A 268 24.52 9.41 -19.65
CA GLU A 268 24.39 8.47 -18.56
C GLU A 268 24.67 9.14 -17.21
N THR A 269 23.70 9.07 -16.29
CA THR A 269 23.81 9.67 -14.96
C THR A 269 23.20 8.77 -13.88
N LEU A 270 23.83 8.77 -12.70
CA LEU A 270 23.28 8.22 -11.46
C LEU A 270 22.64 9.37 -10.67
N SER A 271 21.45 9.15 -10.09
CA SER A 271 20.81 10.17 -9.25
C SER A 271 20.75 9.67 -7.81
N VAL A 272 21.56 10.27 -6.95
CA VAL A 272 21.95 9.70 -5.65
C VAL A 272 21.44 10.58 -4.51
N ASP A 273 20.87 9.97 -3.48
CA ASP A 273 20.53 10.63 -2.21
C ASP A 273 21.54 10.30 -1.11
N ALA A 274 21.46 11.01 0.03
CA ALA A 274 22.37 10.84 1.15
C ALA A 274 22.39 9.40 1.70
N VAL A 275 21.26 8.68 1.67
CA VAL A 275 21.17 7.29 2.14
C VAL A 275 21.92 6.37 1.19
N MET A 276 21.63 6.47 -0.11
CA MET A 276 22.24 5.65 -1.15
C MET A 276 23.75 5.87 -1.23
N GLY A 277 24.20 7.13 -1.14
CA GLY A 277 25.62 7.48 -1.05
C GLY A 277 26.29 6.92 0.22
N SER A 278 25.61 6.98 1.36
CA SER A 278 26.10 6.38 2.62
C SER A 278 26.26 4.85 2.51
N LEU A 279 25.28 4.16 1.92
CA LEU A 279 25.33 2.71 1.71
C LEU A 279 26.49 2.33 0.76
N ALA A 280 26.70 3.09 -0.32
CA ALA A 280 27.81 2.85 -1.25
C ALA A 280 29.18 3.04 -0.59
N LEU A 281 29.39 4.12 0.20
CA LEU A 281 30.65 4.33 0.92
C LEU A 281 30.88 3.31 2.04
N LEU A 282 29.82 2.85 2.71
CA LEU A 282 29.91 1.75 3.68
C LEU A 282 30.29 0.42 3.02
N ALA A 283 29.84 0.19 1.77
CA ALA A 283 30.16 -1.00 1.01
C ALA A 283 31.62 -1.05 0.53
N VAL A 284 32.16 0.11 0.12
CA VAL A 284 33.56 0.24 -0.30
C VAL A 284 34.51 0.24 0.91
N GLY A 285 34.14 0.94 1.98
CA GLY A 285 34.90 1.01 3.22
C GLY A 285 35.73 2.29 3.41
N PRO A 286 36.44 2.40 4.55
CA PRO A 286 37.06 3.65 4.99
C PRO A 286 38.29 4.09 4.21
N SER A 287 38.89 3.22 3.39
CA SER A 287 40.11 3.50 2.60
C SER A 287 39.82 4.13 1.24
N VAL A 288 38.57 4.50 0.96
CA VAL A 288 38.15 5.11 -0.31
C VAL A 288 38.84 6.46 -0.53
N ASN A 289 39.42 6.67 -1.71
CA ASN A 289 40.04 7.93 -2.08
C ASN A 289 39.02 8.79 -2.86
N ILE A 290 38.40 9.75 -2.18
CA ILE A 290 37.36 10.61 -2.78
C ILE A 290 37.90 11.43 -3.95
N THR A 291 39.14 11.91 -3.88
CA THR A 291 39.77 12.66 -4.98
C THR A 291 39.84 11.84 -6.25
N ARG A 292 40.25 10.56 -6.15
CA ARG A 292 40.26 9.63 -7.30
C ARG A 292 38.84 9.27 -7.76
N THR A 293 37.90 9.18 -6.82
CA THR A 293 36.49 8.85 -7.08
C THR A 293 35.72 10.01 -7.73
N CYS A 294 36.20 11.25 -7.69
CA CYS A 294 35.47 12.38 -8.30
C CYS A 294 36.20 13.06 -9.45
N VAL A 295 37.46 12.72 -9.75
CA VAL A 295 38.29 13.29 -10.84
C VAL A 295 38.05 14.80 -11.01
N GLU A 296 38.27 15.56 -9.93
CA GLU A 296 38.13 17.03 -9.84
C GLU A 296 36.72 17.62 -10.03
N MET A 297 35.65 16.82 -10.05
CA MET A 297 34.27 17.34 -10.00
C MET A 297 33.92 17.86 -8.60
N ALA A 298 33.89 19.18 -8.43
CA ALA A 298 33.60 19.83 -7.14
C ALA A 298 32.29 19.34 -6.48
N PRO A 299 31.14 19.20 -7.19
CA PRO A 299 29.89 18.75 -6.55
C PRO A 299 29.95 17.29 -6.05
N CYS A 300 30.61 16.40 -6.80
CA CYS A 300 30.83 15.01 -6.38
C CYS A 300 31.67 14.97 -5.10
N ARG A 301 32.75 15.76 -5.09
CA ARG A 301 33.71 15.79 -3.98
C ARG A 301 33.05 16.30 -2.70
N THR A 302 32.34 17.43 -2.76
CA THR A 302 31.64 17.98 -1.59
C THR A 302 30.59 17.03 -1.04
N PHE A 303 29.83 16.37 -1.92
CA PHE A 303 28.81 15.41 -1.52
C PHE A 303 29.41 14.18 -0.82
N LEU A 304 30.38 13.52 -1.45
CA LEU A 304 31.00 12.33 -0.86
C LEU A 304 31.82 12.66 0.40
N GLU A 305 32.53 13.80 0.43
CA GLU A 305 33.24 14.25 1.64
C GLU A 305 32.26 14.49 2.81
N SER A 306 31.11 15.13 2.56
CA SER A 306 30.08 15.34 3.60
C SER A 306 29.56 14.00 4.14
N ILE A 307 29.34 13.01 3.26
CA ILE A 307 28.96 11.66 3.70
C ILE A 307 30.08 11.02 4.51
N THR A 308 31.36 11.14 4.10
CA THR A 308 32.46 10.58 4.89
C THR A 308 32.51 11.19 6.29
N VAL A 309 32.31 12.51 6.44
CA VAL A 309 32.25 13.18 7.75
C VAL A 309 31.14 12.58 8.60
N PHE A 310 29.93 12.45 8.05
CA PHE A 310 28.82 11.79 8.73
C PHE A 310 29.17 10.35 9.16
N LEU A 311 29.73 9.54 8.25
CA LEU A 311 30.11 8.16 8.56
C LEU A 311 31.23 8.05 9.60
N HIS A 312 32.10 9.08 9.70
CA HIS A 312 33.13 9.19 10.73
C HIS A 312 32.55 9.49 12.11
N VAL A 313 31.51 10.33 12.18
CA VAL A 313 30.81 10.64 13.43
C VAL A 313 29.93 9.48 13.86
N ARG A 314 29.22 8.83 12.91
CA ARG A 314 28.25 7.79 13.23
C ARG A 314 28.87 6.43 13.51
N TYR A 315 29.92 6.03 12.80
CA TYR A 315 30.45 4.68 12.85
C TYR A 315 31.92 4.64 13.28
N THR A 316 32.25 3.65 14.10
CA THR A 316 33.65 3.33 14.41
C THR A 316 34.38 2.78 13.18
N LEU A 317 35.71 2.88 13.18
CA LEU A 317 36.52 2.36 12.07
C LEU A 317 36.31 0.84 11.88
N SER A 318 36.23 0.07 12.97
CA SER A 318 36.01 -1.38 12.94
C SER A 318 34.66 -1.75 12.36
N GLU A 319 33.59 -1.01 12.69
CA GLU A 319 32.26 -1.22 12.10
C GLU A 319 32.25 -0.96 10.59
N ARG A 320 32.91 0.11 10.13
CA ARG A 320 33.04 0.40 8.69
C ARG A 320 33.82 -0.69 7.95
N ILE A 321 34.90 -1.19 8.55
CA ILE A 321 35.67 -2.31 7.98
C ILE A 321 34.81 -3.58 7.93
N ALA A 322 34.03 -3.87 8.97
CA ALA A 322 33.15 -5.02 9.00
C ALA A 322 32.07 -4.97 7.90
N MET A 323 31.44 -3.81 7.68
CA MET A 323 30.46 -3.60 6.61
C MET A 323 31.09 -3.72 5.21
N ALA A 324 32.29 -3.17 5.01
CA ALA A 324 33.01 -3.30 3.75
C ALA A 324 33.41 -4.77 3.47
N ASN A 325 33.89 -5.49 4.49
CA ASN A 325 34.21 -6.92 4.38
C ASN A 325 32.98 -7.75 4.03
N ALA A 326 31.82 -7.45 4.64
CA ALA A 326 30.56 -8.09 4.30
C ALA A 326 30.10 -7.81 2.85
N SER A 327 30.58 -6.73 2.24
CA SER A 327 30.26 -6.35 0.86
C SER A 327 31.16 -7.00 -0.19
N ARG A 328 32.32 -7.56 0.20
CA ARG A 328 33.26 -8.24 -0.73
C ARG A 328 32.62 -9.38 -1.50
N VAL A 329 31.69 -10.11 -0.88
CA VAL A 329 30.93 -11.19 -1.52
C VAL A 329 30.19 -10.72 -2.78
N ILE A 330 29.80 -9.44 -2.84
CA ILE A 330 29.11 -8.85 -3.98
C ILE A 330 30.09 -8.60 -5.13
N ALA A 331 31.26 -8.03 -4.83
CA ALA A 331 32.31 -7.87 -5.82
C ALA A 331 32.71 -9.23 -6.41
N ASP A 332 32.98 -10.23 -5.56
CA ASP A 332 33.36 -11.57 -5.98
C ASP A 332 32.28 -12.24 -6.85
N TYR A 333 31.00 -12.07 -6.51
CA TYR A 333 29.88 -12.61 -7.30
C TYR A 333 29.77 -11.97 -8.68
N PHE A 334 29.86 -10.64 -8.78
CA PHE A 334 29.80 -9.94 -10.07
C PHE A 334 31.08 -10.06 -10.89
N THR A 335 32.18 -10.51 -10.31
CA THR A 335 33.39 -10.87 -11.07
C THR A 335 33.32 -12.30 -11.60
N ASN A 336 32.84 -13.27 -10.81
CA ASN A 336 33.00 -14.69 -11.12
C ASN A 336 31.72 -15.39 -11.61
N GLU A 337 30.54 -15.03 -11.09
CA GLU A 337 29.29 -15.75 -11.35
C GLU A 337 28.40 -15.02 -12.38
N LEU A 338 28.32 -13.69 -12.29
CA LEU A 338 27.54 -12.86 -13.20
C LEU A 338 28.35 -11.61 -13.59
N PRO A 339 29.29 -11.72 -14.55
CA PRO A 339 30.06 -10.59 -15.06
C PRO A 339 29.15 -9.50 -15.64
N LEU A 340 28.94 -8.45 -14.84
CA LEU A 340 28.13 -7.29 -15.23
C LEU A 340 29.05 -6.22 -15.79
N VAL A 341 28.82 -5.84 -17.05
CA VAL A 341 29.69 -4.93 -17.78
C VAL A 341 29.00 -3.61 -18.14
N LEU A 342 29.76 -2.53 -18.04
CA LEU A 342 29.43 -1.22 -18.60
C LEU A 342 30.01 -1.12 -20.00
N LEU A 343 29.20 -0.59 -20.92
CA LEU A 343 29.50 -0.55 -22.34
C LEU A 343 29.51 0.88 -22.84
N GLN A 344 30.47 1.20 -23.70
CA GLN A 344 30.51 2.47 -24.38
C GLN A 344 31.23 2.31 -25.71
N TYR A 345 30.66 2.88 -26.77
CA TYR A 345 31.38 3.08 -28.02
C TYR A 345 32.29 4.29 -27.85
N VAL A 346 33.58 4.09 -28.11
CA VAL A 346 34.60 5.11 -27.88
C VAL A 346 35.45 5.33 -29.12
N GLN A 347 36.02 6.52 -29.21
CA GLN A 347 36.91 6.95 -30.26
C GLN A 347 38.10 7.72 -29.64
N ASN A 348 39.30 7.45 -30.14
CA ASN A 348 40.49 8.22 -29.78
C ASN A 348 40.46 9.58 -30.48
N ASN A 349 40.90 10.64 -29.81
CA ASN A 349 40.88 12.00 -30.37
C ASN A 349 41.65 12.16 -31.69
N ASN A 350 42.58 11.25 -32.00
CA ASN A 350 43.42 11.28 -33.19
C ASN A 350 43.07 10.19 -34.23
N GLU A 351 42.10 9.32 -33.93
CA GLU A 351 41.73 8.19 -34.79
C GLU A 351 40.24 8.25 -35.12
N THR A 352 39.87 7.90 -36.35
CA THR A 352 38.46 7.75 -36.71
C THR A 352 37.89 6.37 -36.32
N THR A 353 38.71 5.49 -35.75
CA THR A 353 38.32 4.12 -35.40
C THR A 353 37.45 4.11 -34.14
N THR A 354 36.21 3.63 -34.28
CA THR A 354 35.31 3.36 -33.15
C THR A 354 35.54 1.95 -32.61
N LEU A 355 35.61 1.83 -31.28
CA LEU A 355 35.76 0.57 -30.55
C LEU A 355 34.64 0.44 -29.52
N LEU A 356 34.26 -0.79 -29.17
CA LEU A 356 33.36 -1.05 -28.03
C LEU A 356 34.21 -1.28 -26.77
N ALA A 357 34.27 -0.27 -25.91
CA ALA A 357 34.91 -0.37 -24.62
C ALA A 357 33.98 -1.10 -23.63
N GLN A 358 34.54 -2.07 -22.91
CA GLN A 358 33.84 -2.86 -21.90
C GLN A 358 34.62 -2.79 -20.59
N SER A 359 33.90 -2.63 -19.48
CA SER A 359 34.51 -2.63 -18.14
C SER A 359 33.60 -3.36 -17.16
N LEU A 360 34.17 -4.20 -16.29
CA LEU A 360 33.40 -4.82 -15.22
C LEU A 360 32.92 -3.74 -14.23
N LEU A 361 31.67 -3.86 -13.77
CA LEU A 361 31.07 -2.91 -12.85
C LEU A 361 31.87 -2.72 -11.54
N LEU A 362 32.46 -3.81 -11.04
CA LEU A 362 33.29 -3.85 -9.84
C LEU A 362 34.69 -4.41 -10.18
N ASP A 363 35.37 -3.81 -11.17
CA ASP A 363 36.71 -4.23 -11.60
C ASP A 363 37.74 -4.11 -10.46
N PRO A 364 38.44 -5.20 -10.06
CA PRO A 364 39.47 -5.14 -9.02
C PRO A 364 40.59 -4.12 -9.27
N ASN A 365 40.87 -3.78 -10.53
CA ASN A 365 41.91 -2.83 -10.90
C ASN A 365 41.45 -1.36 -10.84
N ASP A 366 40.13 -1.13 -10.77
CA ASP A 366 39.53 0.21 -10.71
C ASP A 366 38.76 0.47 -9.41
N VAL A 367 39.48 0.40 -8.28
CA VAL A 367 38.93 0.61 -6.94
C VAL A 367 38.26 2.00 -6.78
N GLY A 368 38.70 3.01 -7.55
CA GLY A 368 38.08 4.33 -7.54
C GLY A 368 36.65 4.33 -8.07
N PHE A 369 36.33 3.41 -8.98
CA PHE A 369 35.00 3.27 -9.58
C PHE A 369 34.03 2.45 -8.72
N HIS A 370 34.49 1.72 -7.70
CA HIS A 370 33.64 0.82 -6.90
C HIS A 370 32.47 1.54 -6.23
N VAL A 371 32.63 2.82 -5.86
CA VAL A 371 31.52 3.65 -5.34
C VAL A 371 30.38 3.71 -6.36
N TYR A 372 30.69 4.01 -7.63
CA TYR A 372 29.72 4.02 -8.73
C TYR A 372 29.17 2.63 -9.00
N GLY A 373 30.00 1.59 -8.93
CA GLY A 373 29.55 0.20 -9.07
C GLY A 373 28.44 -0.17 -8.08
N TYR A 374 28.64 0.10 -6.78
CA TYR A 374 27.59 -0.11 -5.78
C TYR A 374 26.37 0.79 -5.97
N LEU A 375 26.55 2.03 -6.43
CA LEU A 375 25.43 2.92 -6.76
C LEU A 375 24.58 2.35 -7.91
N TYR A 376 25.19 1.85 -8.99
CA TYR A 376 24.46 1.17 -10.06
C TYR A 376 23.69 -0.07 -9.57
N LEU A 377 24.30 -0.88 -8.68
CA LEU A 377 23.62 -2.03 -8.07
C LEU A 377 22.42 -1.62 -7.21
N LEU A 378 22.52 -0.51 -6.47
CA LEU A 378 21.42 0.03 -5.69
C LEU A 378 20.30 0.60 -6.58
N GLU A 379 20.62 1.29 -7.69
CA GLU A 379 19.61 1.74 -8.66
C GLU A 379 18.92 0.56 -9.35
N TRP A 380 19.64 -0.53 -9.64
CA TRP A 380 19.05 -1.77 -10.14
C TRP A 380 18.06 -2.33 -9.11
N LEU A 381 18.44 -2.49 -7.84
CA LEU A 381 17.57 -2.96 -6.77
C LEU A 381 16.34 -2.07 -6.54
N HIS A 382 16.48 -0.76 -6.72
CA HIS A 382 15.36 0.19 -6.65
C HIS A 382 14.43 0.11 -7.88
N GLY A 383 14.77 -0.68 -8.90
CA GLY A 383 14.01 -0.81 -10.14
C GLY A 383 14.13 0.41 -11.05
N VAL A 384 15.13 1.26 -10.82
CA VAL A 384 15.45 2.41 -11.67
C VAL A 384 16.16 1.95 -12.94
N ARG A 385 16.91 0.86 -12.87
CA ARG A 385 17.59 0.21 -14.00
C ARG A 385 17.16 -1.24 -14.14
N GLU A 386 17.32 -1.78 -15.33
CA GLU A 386 17.20 -3.19 -15.63
C GLU A 386 18.59 -3.76 -15.96
N VAL A 387 18.74 -5.07 -15.83
CA VAL A 387 19.92 -5.79 -16.34
C VAL A 387 19.43 -6.81 -17.36
N VAL A 388 20.06 -6.81 -18.53
CA VAL A 388 19.73 -7.68 -19.65
C VAL A 388 20.97 -8.41 -20.10
N THR A 389 20.85 -9.72 -20.30
CA THR A 389 21.85 -10.52 -20.99
C THR A 389 21.48 -10.63 -22.46
N PHE A 390 22.37 -10.16 -23.31
CA PHE A 390 22.35 -10.29 -24.76
C PHE A 390 23.08 -11.58 -25.13
N HIS A 391 22.31 -12.62 -25.47
CA HIS A 391 22.80 -13.93 -25.86
C HIS A 391 23.02 -14.01 -27.36
N GLY A 392 24.27 -14.05 -27.76
CA GLY A 392 24.70 -14.19 -29.13
C GLY A 392 25.29 -15.58 -29.43
N VAL A 393 25.55 -15.84 -30.71
CA VAL A 393 26.25 -17.04 -31.17
C VAL A 393 27.75 -16.96 -30.85
N HIS A 394 28.34 -15.76 -30.87
CA HIS A 394 29.77 -15.54 -30.61
C HIS A 394 30.10 -15.27 -29.14
N GLY A 395 29.10 -14.99 -28.31
CA GLY A 395 29.30 -14.68 -26.90
C GLY A 395 28.06 -14.04 -26.28
N ASN A 396 28.15 -13.81 -24.97
CA ASN A 396 27.09 -13.16 -24.20
C ASN A 396 27.62 -11.87 -23.59
N ILE A 397 26.78 -10.84 -23.54
CA ILE A 397 27.06 -9.59 -22.83
C ILE A 397 25.94 -9.34 -21.83
N THR A 398 26.26 -9.15 -20.57
CA THR A 398 25.29 -8.77 -19.53
C THR A 398 25.55 -7.33 -19.13
N SER A 399 24.61 -6.43 -19.42
CA SER A 399 24.80 -5.00 -19.19
C SER A 399 23.59 -4.33 -18.53
N LEU A 400 23.84 -3.19 -17.88
CA LEU A 400 22.84 -2.35 -17.25
C LEU A 400 22.15 -1.45 -18.27
N SER A 401 20.86 -1.23 -18.08
CA SER A 401 20.10 -0.24 -18.84
C SER A 401 20.45 1.17 -18.40
N GLY A 402 20.06 2.14 -19.22
CA GLY A 402 19.97 3.54 -18.83
C GLY A 402 18.95 3.75 -17.71
N ARG A 403 18.97 4.94 -17.12
CA ARG A 403 18.09 5.29 -16.00
C ARG A 403 16.64 5.43 -16.46
N ASN A 404 15.71 4.71 -15.83
CA ASN A 404 14.28 4.88 -16.05
C ASN A 404 13.70 5.95 -15.12
N ALA A 405 12.78 6.76 -15.64
CA ALA A 405 12.08 7.77 -14.85
C ALA A 405 11.08 7.11 -13.89
N VAL A 406 11.43 7.04 -12.60
CA VAL A 406 10.53 6.58 -11.54
C VAL A 406 9.89 7.78 -10.85
N HIS A 407 8.57 7.91 -10.97
CA HIS A 407 7.82 8.97 -10.31
C HIS A 407 7.49 8.55 -8.87
N LYS A 408 7.97 9.32 -7.90
CA LYS A 408 7.59 9.20 -6.49
C LYS A 408 6.58 10.30 -6.18
N GLY A 409 5.43 9.92 -5.63
CA GLY A 409 4.36 10.85 -5.27
C GLY A 409 3.69 10.48 -3.96
N PRO A 410 2.91 11.41 -3.36
CA PRO A 410 2.11 11.09 -2.19
C PRO A 410 1.07 10.01 -2.53
N ILE A 411 0.59 9.30 -1.49
CA ILE A 411 -0.50 8.34 -1.64
C ILE A 411 -1.74 9.06 -2.19
N ASN A 412 -2.45 8.42 -3.10
CA ASN A 412 -3.69 8.96 -3.65
C ASN A 412 -4.72 9.18 -2.51
N PRO A 413 -5.13 10.42 -2.21
CA PRO A 413 -6.03 10.69 -1.09
C PRO A 413 -7.41 10.06 -1.29
N LEU A 414 -7.80 9.72 -2.52
CA LEU A 414 -9.06 9.04 -2.83
C LEU A 414 -9.06 7.56 -2.40
N GLU A 415 -7.88 6.95 -2.22
CA GLU A 415 -7.75 5.58 -1.70
C GLU A 415 -7.90 5.51 -0.18
N LEU A 416 -7.76 6.64 0.53
CA LEU A 416 -7.92 6.69 1.98
C LEU A 416 -9.41 6.83 2.35
N PRO A 417 -10.02 5.84 3.04
CA PRO A 417 -11.44 5.83 3.37
C PRO A 417 -11.77 6.75 4.56
N ILE A 418 -11.51 8.06 4.44
CA ILE A 418 -11.74 9.05 5.50
C ILE A 418 -13.22 9.42 5.67
N ASN A 419 -14.06 9.16 4.67
CA ASN A 419 -15.46 9.60 4.64
C ASN A 419 -16.28 9.08 5.83
N VAL A 420 -16.15 7.78 6.13
CA VAL A 420 -16.89 7.14 7.23
C VAL A 420 -16.40 7.65 8.58
N ALA A 421 -15.08 7.80 8.74
CA ALA A 421 -14.48 8.32 9.96
C ALA A 421 -14.88 9.79 10.20
N TYR A 422 -14.92 10.61 9.15
CA TYR A 422 -15.35 12.00 9.21
C TYR A 422 -16.84 12.10 9.60
N TYR A 423 -17.72 11.34 8.94
CA TYR A 423 -19.14 11.28 9.28
C TYR A 423 -19.36 10.87 10.74
N ALA A 424 -18.69 9.79 11.18
CA ALA A 424 -18.76 9.33 12.56
C ALA A 424 -18.29 10.41 13.55
N ARG A 425 -17.19 11.13 13.25
CA ARG A 425 -16.70 12.24 14.07
C ARG A 425 -17.73 13.37 14.17
N CYS A 426 -18.36 13.77 13.07
CA CYS A 426 -19.41 14.80 13.08
C CYS A 426 -20.58 14.40 13.97
N VAL A 427 -21.04 13.14 13.88
CA VAL A 427 -22.10 12.63 14.76
C VAL A 427 -21.67 12.62 16.22
N LEU A 428 -20.44 12.19 16.53
CA LEU A 428 -19.92 12.21 17.89
C LEU A 428 -19.90 13.63 18.49
N LEU A 429 -19.48 14.62 17.70
CA LEU A 429 -19.51 16.03 18.10
C LEU A 429 -20.94 16.54 18.31
N TYR A 430 -21.88 16.20 17.42
CA TYR A 430 -23.29 16.52 17.58
C TYR A 430 -23.86 15.94 18.87
N VAL A 431 -23.63 14.65 19.13
CA VAL A 431 -24.11 13.98 20.36
C VAL A 431 -23.56 14.67 21.61
N SER A 432 -22.25 14.95 21.65
CA SER A 432 -21.63 15.65 22.77
C SER A 432 -22.18 17.08 22.93
N GLY A 433 -22.44 17.78 21.82
CA GLY A 433 -23.02 19.12 21.82
C GLY A 433 -24.45 19.16 22.35
N VAL A 434 -25.29 18.20 21.98
CA VAL A 434 -26.66 18.08 22.52
C VAL A 434 -26.64 17.74 24.00
N LEU A 435 -25.78 16.80 24.45
CA LEU A 435 -25.63 16.50 25.87
C LEU A 435 -25.20 17.74 26.66
N PHE A 436 -24.23 18.51 26.14
CA PHE A 436 -23.79 19.76 26.75
C PHE A 436 -24.92 20.81 26.82
N LEU A 437 -25.72 20.94 25.76
CA LEU A 437 -26.88 21.84 25.73
C LEU A 437 -27.89 21.46 26.82
N VAL A 438 -28.25 20.18 26.93
CA VAL A 438 -29.25 19.72 27.90
C VAL A 438 -28.74 19.85 29.33
N VAL A 439 -27.47 19.55 29.59
CA VAL A 439 -26.85 19.80 30.91
C VAL A 439 -26.84 21.30 31.24
N SER A 440 -26.55 22.18 30.27
CA SER A 440 -26.60 23.62 30.48
C SER A 440 -28.01 24.13 30.78
N LEU A 441 -29.02 23.61 30.07
CA LEU A 441 -30.44 23.88 30.35
C LEU A 441 -30.84 23.39 31.74
N ALA A 442 -30.41 22.18 32.11
CA ALA A 442 -30.62 21.60 33.44
C ALA A 442 -30.05 22.54 34.52
N CYS A 443 -28.79 22.98 34.40
CA CYS A 443 -28.17 23.94 35.32
C CYS A 443 -28.96 25.25 35.43
N GLY A 444 -29.44 25.79 34.30
CA GLY A 444 -30.31 26.97 34.30
C GLY A 444 -31.61 26.76 35.08
N TYR A 445 -32.26 25.60 34.91
CA TYR A 445 -33.45 25.23 35.66
C TYR A 445 -33.17 24.98 37.15
N ILE A 446 -32.01 24.43 37.52
CA ILE A 446 -31.59 24.28 38.93
C ILE A 446 -31.53 25.66 39.61
N ILE A 447 -30.90 26.64 38.97
CA ILE A 447 -30.82 28.02 39.47
C ILE A 447 -32.21 28.65 39.55
N GLY A 448 -33.01 28.52 38.50
CA GLY A 448 -34.37 29.08 38.44
C GLY A 448 -35.37 28.45 39.41
N SER A 449 -35.16 27.20 39.81
CA SER A 449 -35.96 26.48 40.81
C SER A 449 -35.40 26.58 42.23
N ARG A 450 -34.35 27.38 42.45
CA ARG A 450 -33.66 27.55 43.75
C ARG A 450 -33.16 26.23 44.36
N GLY A 451 -32.82 25.25 43.52
CA GLY A 451 -32.32 23.94 43.96
C GLY A 451 -33.41 22.95 44.40
N HIS A 452 -34.70 23.26 44.26
CA HIS A 452 -35.79 22.31 44.52
C HIS A 452 -35.94 21.29 43.38
N ILE A 453 -35.09 20.27 43.37
CA ILE A 453 -35.00 19.25 42.31
C ILE A 453 -34.86 17.84 42.90
N GLU A 454 -35.21 16.81 42.12
CA GLU A 454 -34.90 15.43 42.48
C GLU A 454 -33.46 15.07 42.06
N GLY A 455 -32.53 15.13 43.01
CA GLY A 455 -31.11 14.90 42.75
C GLY A 455 -30.79 13.51 42.18
N ARG A 456 -31.57 12.47 42.53
CA ARG A 456 -31.35 11.11 42.02
C ARG A 456 -31.53 11.02 40.51
N ASN A 457 -32.45 11.81 39.95
CA ASN A 457 -32.73 11.84 38.51
C ASN A 457 -31.55 12.40 37.69
N MET A 458 -30.65 13.15 38.33
CA MET A 458 -29.47 13.73 37.67
C MET A 458 -28.42 12.66 37.30
N PHE A 459 -28.38 11.53 38.01
CA PHE A 459 -27.44 10.43 37.70
C PHE A 459 -27.84 9.63 36.46
N VAL A 460 -29.07 9.79 35.96
CA VAL A 460 -29.58 9.13 34.75
C VAL A 460 -29.72 10.07 33.55
N VAL A 461 -29.12 11.27 33.62
CA VAL A 461 -29.09 12.27 32.53
C VAL A 461 -28.63 11.65 31.21
N ASN A 462 -27.45 11.03 31.16
CA ASN A 462 -26.93 10.47 29.91
C ASN A 462 -27.89 9.44 29.31
N ARG A 463 -28.48 8.58 30.15
CA ARG A 463 -29.40 7.53 29.73
C ARG A 463 -30.69 8.08 29.12
N VAL A 464 -31.33 9.03 29.80
CA VAL A 464 -32.64 9.58 29.38
C VAL A 464 -32.44 10.60 28.26
N THR A 465 -31.54 11.57 28.45
CA THR A 465 -31.25 12.62 27.45
C THR A 465 -30.82 12.02 26.13
N GLY A 466 -29.99 10.99 26.15
CA GLY A 466 -29.55 10.36 24.91
C GLY A 466 -30.74 9.87 24.07
N LEU A 467 -31.64 9.09 24.65
CA LEU A 467 -32.74 8.50 23.90
C LEU A 467 -33.80 9.52 23.49
N VAL A 468 -34.01 10.56 24.31
CA VAL A 468 -35.02 11.59 24.09
C VAL A 468 -34.56 12.67 23.10
N TRP A 469 -33.36 13.21 23.28
CA TRP A 469 -32.89 14.39 22.54
C TRP A 469 -32.10 14.05 21.27
N ILE A 470 -31.57 12.83 21.19
CA ILE A 470 -30.64 12.44 20.13
C ILE A 470 -31.23 11.27 19.33
N GLY A 471 -31.74 10.26 20.03
CA GLY A 471 -32.37 9.09 19.45
C GLY A 471 -31.41 7.90 19.27
N ARG A 472 -32.02 6.71 19.12
CA ARG A 472 -31.32 5.41 19.10
C ARG A 472 -30.24 5.29 18.01
N PRO A 473 -30.45 5.69 16.73
CA PRO A 473 -29.47 5.46 15.67
C PRO A 473 -28.13 6.18 15.88
N LEU A 474 -28.16 7.44 16.31
CA LEU A 474 -26.93 8.24 16.50
C LEU A 474 -26.15 7.78 17.74
N ILE A 475 -26.85 7.35 18.78
CA ILE A 475 -26.24 6.75 19.98
C ILE A 475 -25.71 5.36 19.70
N PHE A 476 -26.37 4.60 18.83
CA PHE A 476 -25.86 3.32 18.36
C PHE A 476 -24.53 3.51 17.63
N LEU A 477 -24.46 4.49 16.72
CA LEU A 477 -23.21 4.86 16.06
C LEU A 477 -22.14 5.25 17.08
N ARG A 478 -22.48 6.07 18.08
CA ARG A 478 -21.55 6.44 19.16
C ARG A 478 -21.00 5.21 19.90
N SER A 479 -21.87 4.29 20.31
CA SER A 479 -21.45 3.04 20.96
C SER A 479 -20.56 2.18 20.04
N THR A 480 -20.91 2.09 18.76
CA THR A 480 -20.16 1.33 17.75
C THR A 480 -18.77 1.91 17.56
N THR A 481 -18.63 3.23 17.45
CA THR A 481 -17.33 3.88 17.34
C THR A 481 -16.46 3.65 18.56
N ALA A 482 -17.03 3.64 19.77
CA ALA A 482 -16.30 3.32 20.99
C ALA A 482 -15.80 1.87 21.00
N ILE A 483 -16.65 0.90 20.62
CA ILE A 483 -16.25 -0.50 20.50
C ILE A 483 -15.14 -0.65 19.44
N CYS A 484 -15.25 0.02 18.30
CA CYS A 484 -14.21 0.04 17.27
C CYS A 484 -12.89 0.64 17.79
N LEU A 485 -12.94 1.74 18.54
CA LEU A 485 -11.75 2.37 19.13
C LEU A 485 -11.06 1.45 20.16
N LEU A 486 -11.83 0.78 21.02
CA LEU A 486 -11.31 -0.22 21.98
C LEU A 486 -10.80 -1.50 21.28
N SER A 487 -11.23 -1.72 20.05
CA SER A 487 -10.84 -2.86 19.21
C SER A 487 -9.75 -2.50 18.19
N THR A 488 -9.17 -1.30 18.26
CA THR A 488 -8.15 -0.80 17.33
C THR A 488 -6.88 -0.40 18.06
N ALA A 489 -5.74 -0.90 17.58
CA ALA A 489 -4.42 -0.46 18.02
C ALA A 489 -4.06 0.88 17.36
N LYS A 490 -3.44 1.79 18.12
CA LYS A 490 -2.91 3.05 17.61
C LYS A 490 -1.49 2.83 17.08
N LEU A 491 -1.24 3.28 15.85
CA LEU A 491 0.08 3.32 15.25
C LEU A 491 0.37 4.77 14.86
N ASP A 492 1.34 5.38 15.53
CA ASP A 492 1.73 6.75 15.26
C ASP A 492 2.98 6.76 14.37
N LEU A 493 3.07 7.74 13.48
CA LEU A 493 4.29 8.01 12.73
C LEU A 493 5.17 8.91 13.59
N ALA A 494 6.22 8.34 14.17
CA ALA A 494 7.23 9.10 14.87
C ALA A 494 8.32 9.52 13.89
N GLN A 495 8.96 10.64 14.22
CA GLN A 495 10.11 11.14 13.49
C GLN A 495 11.26 11.30 14.47
N ALA A 496 12.43 10.78 14.11
CA ALA A 496 13.68 11.04 14.81
C ALA A 496 14.75 11.34 13.76
N ASN A 497 15.44 12.48 13.90
CA ASN A 497 16.59 12.84 13.05
C ASN A 497 16.27 12.81 11.55
N GLY A 498 15.08 13.28 11.14
CA GLY A 498 14.65 13.22 9.74
C GLY A 498 14.12 11.87 9.25
N PHE A 499 14.25 10.78 10.02
CA PHE A 499 13.72 9.46 9.70
C PHE A 499 12.34 9.24 10.30
N PHE A 500 11.44 8.73 9.47
CA PHE A 500 10.09 8.35 9.89
C PHE A 500 10.03 6.87 10.22
N TYR A 501 9.44 6.54 11.36
CA TYR A 501 9.20 5.16 11.77
C TYR A 501 7.83 5.03 12.42
N MET A 502 7.24 3.84 12.32
CA MET A 502 5.98 3.54 12.97
C MET A 502 6.22 3.11 14.41
N VAL A 503 5.54 3.75 15.35
CA VAL A 503 5.60 3.41 16.77
C VAL A 503 4.20 3.08 17.28
N ALA A 504 4.10 1.99 18.04
CA ALA A 504 2.88 1.62 18.73
C ALA A 504 2.89 2.21 20.13
N ILE A 505 2.21 3.34 20.29
CA ILE A 505 2.07 3.99 21.59
C ILE A 505 0.86 3.38 22.31
N PRO A 506 1.05 2.81 23.52
CA PRO A 506 -0.07 2.28 24.29
C PRO A 506 -1.08 3.40 24.58
N GLN A 507 -2.37 3.10 24.43
CA GLN A 507 -3.40 4.07 24.75
C GLN A 507 -3.34 4.44 26.23
N SER A 508 -3.57 5.72 26.54
CA SER A 508 -3.57 6.16 27.93
C SER A 508 -4.73 5.49 28.69
N TRP A 509 -4.45 5.04 29.92
CA TRP A 509 -5.42 4.33 30.75
C TRP A 509 -6.74 5.12 30.91
N PHE A 510 -6.66 6.46 31.02
CA PHE A 510 -7.83 7.31 31.16
C PHE A 510 -8.67 7.36 29.88
N SER A 511 -8.04 7.38 28.69
CA SER A 511 -8.76 7.34 27.41
C SER A 511 -9.47 6.01 27.24
N THR A 512 -8.84 4.91 27.65
CA THR A 512 -9.45 3.58 27.63
C THR A 512 -10.66 3.48 28.56
N ILE A 513 -10.57 4.02 29.79
CA ILE A 513 -11.71 4.04 30.73
C ILE A 513 -12.85 4.91 30.20
N MET A 514 -12.54 6.08 29.62
CA MET A 514 -13.56 6.94 29.00
C MET A 514 -14.21 6.26 27.80
N ALA A 515 -13.43 5.66 26.89
CA ALA A 515 -13.95 4.93 25.74
C ALA A 515 -14.78 3.70 26.16
N ALA A 516 -14.40 3.01 27.24
CA ALA A 516 -15.22 1.97 27.84
C ALA A 516 -16.57 2.53 28.35
N GLY A 517 -16.59 3.74 28.91
CA GLY A 517 -17.83 4.43 29.29
C GLY A 517 -18.76 4.65 28.10
N GLU A 518 -18.21 4.99 26.94
CA GLU A 518 -18.96 5.18 25.70
C GLU A 518 -19.58 3.87 25.15
N THR A 519 -19.13 2.69 25.59
CA THR A 519 -19.81 1.43 25.23
C THR A 519 -21.15 1.27 25.94
N THR A 520 -21.38 1.96 27.07
CA THR A 520 -22.64 1.86 27.84
C THR A 520 -23.85 2.42 27.11
N TRP A 521 -23.65 3.24 26.09
CA TRP A 521 -24.69 3.69 25.16
C TRP A 521 -25.44 2.51 24.52
N LEU A 522 -24.72 1.42 24.21
CA LEU A 522 -25.34 0.18 23.71
C LEU A 522 -26.27 -0.43 24.77
N VAL A 523 -25.84 -0.45 26.03
CA VAL A 523 -26.65 -0.94 27.16
C VAL A 523 -27.91 -0.09 27.33
N PHE A 524 -27.84 1.23 27.15
CA PHE A 524 -29.02 2.11 27.22
C PHE A 524 -30.03 1.80 26.12
N ILE A 525 -29.57 1.59 24.89
CA ILE A 525 -30.44 1.21 23.76
C ILE A 525 -31.08 -0.15 24.00
N LEU A 526 -30.32 -1.13 24.49
CA LEU A 526 -30.83 -2.46 24.77
C LEU A 526 -31.85 -2.43 25.92
N ASN A 527 -31.57 -1.71 27.00
CA ASN A 527 -32.52 -1.55 28.11
C ASN A 527 -33.82 -0.89 27.65
N ASP A 528 -33.74 0.18 26.86
CA ASP A 528 -34.90 0.88 26.31
C ASP A 528 -35.71 -0.01 25.36
N THR A 529 -35.03 -0.71 24.44
CA THR A 529 -35.68 -1.63 23.49
C THR A 529 -36.34 -2.80 24.21
N PHE A 530 -35.66 -3.39 25.20
CA PHE A 530 -36.15 -4.55 25.93
C PHE A 530 -37.13 -4.21 27.06
N SER A 531 -37.27 -2.93 27.43
CA SER A 531 -38.18 -2.47 28.50
C SER A 531 -39.63 -2.89 28.28
N VAL A 532 -40.06 -3.07 27.03
CA VAL A 532 -41.41 -3.57 26.67
C VAL A 532 -41.66 -4.97 27.24
N TRP A 533 -40.63 -5.82 27.31
CA TRP A 533 -40.72 -7.17 27.85
C TRP A 533 -40.25 -7.26 29.31
N THR A 534 -39.26 -6.47 29.71
CA THR A 534 -38.70 -6.53 31.06
C THR A 534 -39.49 -5.69 32.07
N GLN A 535 -40.24 -4.68 31.62
CA GLN A 535 -41.26 -3.92 32.36
C GLN A 535 -40.80 -3.54 33.78
N GLN A 536 -41.46 -4.07 34.82
CA GLN A 536 -41.18 -3.78 36.24
C GLN A 536 -39.75 -4.13 36.69
N TYR A 537 -39.04 -4.96 35.92
CA TYR A 537 -37.65 -5.35 36.19
C TYR A 537 -36.64 -4.37 35.58
N THR A 538 -37.00 -3.60 34.56
CA THR A 538 -36.15 -2.58 33.91
C THR A 538 -35.43 -1.66 34.91
N PRO A 539 -36.10 -1.01 35.89
CA PRO A 539 -35.43 -0.19 36.90
C PRO A 539 -34.34 -0.94 37.70
N LEU A 540 -34.53 -2.23 37.96
CA LEU A 540 -33.69 -3.01 38.87
C LEU A 540 -32.34 -3.39 38.27
N TYR A 541 -32.31 -3.86 37.03
CA TYR A 541 -31.06 -4.35 36.42
C TYR A 541 -30.34 -3.27 35.59
N ALA A 542 -31.06 -2.24 35.16
CA ALA A 542 -30.57 -1.19 34.27
C ALA A 542 -29.26 -0.52 34.69
N THR A 543 -29.20 0.04 35.90
CA THR A 543 -28.02 0.76 36.40
C THR A 543 -26.89 -0.21 36.75
N PRO A 544 -27.14 -1.32 37.48
CA PRO A 544 -26.13 -2.34 37.72
C PRO A 544 -25.51 -2.90 36.44
N SER A 545 -26.31 -3.17 35.41
CA SER A 545 -25.81 -3.71 34.13
C SER A 545 -24.90 -2.73 33.42
N SER A 546 -25.22 -1.43 33.42
CA SER A 546 -24.37 -0.40 32.80
C SER A 546 -23.04 -0.24 33.54
N VAL A 547 -23.05 -0.22 34.87
CA VAL A 547 -21.81 -0.13 35.67
C VAL A 547 -20.95 -1.38 35.48
N LEU A 548 -21.57 -2.56 35.46
CA LEU A 548 -20.87 -3.83 35.30
C LEU A 548 -20.24 -3.95 33.90
N VAL A 549 -20.98 -3.59 32.84
CA VAL A 549 -20.46 -3.58 31.47
C VAL A 549 -19.33 -2.58 31.30
N TRP A 550 -19.48 -1.37 31.86
CA TRP A 550 -18.41 -0.37 31.87
C TRP A 550 -17.14 -0.90 32.55
N ALA A 551 -17.27 -1.40 33.78
CA ALA A 551 -16.13 -1.91 34.55
C ALA A 551 -15.47 -3.11 33.85
N ALA A 552 -16.26 -4.09 33.38
CA ALA A 552 -15.74 -5.25 32.69
C ALA A 552 -15.05 -4.89 31.37
N SER A 553 -15.62 -3.97 30.58
CA SER A 553 -15.04 -3.52 29.32
C SER A 553 -13.75 -2.72 29.54
N ALA A 554 -13.70 -1.90 30.58
CA ALA A 554 -12.49 -1.16 30.98
C ALA A 554 -11.39 -2.11 31.46
N ILE A 555 -11.70 -3.02 32.38
CA ILE A 555 -10.76 -4.01 32.91
C ILE A 555 -10.21 -4.87 31.77
N TRP A 556 -11.07 -5.40 30.90
CA TRP A 556 -10.63 -6.22 29.78
C TRP A 556 -9.72 -5.43 28.82
N SER A 557 -9.99 -4.14 28.60
CA SER A 557 -9.21 -3.31 27.67
C SER A 557 -7.88 -2.84 28.26
N LEU A 558 -7.80 -2.70 29.59
CA LEU A 558 -6.55 -2.41 30.30
C LEU A 558 -5.66 -3.65 30.44
N LEU A 559 -6.23 -4.81 30.78
CA LEU A 559 -5.47 -6.05 30.98
C LEU A 559 -5.02 -6.70 29.67
N SER A 560 -5.81 -6.55 28.60
CA SER A 560 -5.53 -7.16 27.29
C SER A 560 -5.76 -6.14 26.17
N PRO A 561 -4.84 -5.18 25.98
CA PRO A 561 -4.93 -4.19 24.91
C PRO A 561 -4.74 -4.84 23.53
N VAL A 562 -5.41 -4.28 22.52
CA VAL A 562 -5.29 -4.74 21.12
C VAL A 562 -3.90 -4.42 20.58
N LYS A 563 -3.30 -5.39 19.90
CA LYS A 563 -2.00 -5.26 19.23
C LYS A 563 -2.19 -5.19 17.72
N HIS A 564 -1.40 -4.34 17.06
CA HIS A 564 -1.32 -4.34 15.61
C HIS A 564 -0.50 -5.56 15.14
N SER A 565 -0.71 -5.97 13.89
CA SER A 565 0.15 -6.97 13.24
C SER A 565 0.36 -6.62 11.77
N ALA A 566 1.57 -6.79 11.28
CA ALA A 566 1.89 -6.65 9.86
C ALA A 566 2.37 -8.00 9.34
N ARG A 567 1.78 -8.46 8.23
CA ARG A 567 2.20 -9.67 7.53
C ARG A 567 2.62 -9.28 6.13
N LEU A 568 3.90 -9.43 5.82
CA LEU A 568 4.43 -9.24 4.48
C LEU A 568 4.35 -10.57 3.73
N GLN A 569 3.45 -10.66 2.77
CA GLN A 569 3.32 -11.83 1.91
C GLN A 569 2.99 -11.36 0.50
N ARG A 570 4.04 -11.19 -0.32
CA ARG A 570 3.86 -10.75 -1.70
C ARG A 570 3.29 -11.88 -2.55
N LYS A 571 2.04 -11.75 -2.97
CA LYS A 571 1.36 -12.65 -3.91
C LYS A 571 1.04 -11.88 -5.17
N CYS A 572 1.57 -12.31 -6.31
CA CYS A 572 1.32 -11.68 -7.59
C CYS A 572 0.57 -12.63 -8.54
N SER A 573 -0.39 -12.07 -9.27
CA SER A 573 -1.02 -12.69 -10.43
C SER A 573 -0.54 -12.00 -11.70
N VAL A 574 -0.39 -12.77 -12.77
CA VAL A 574 0.01 -12.28 -14.09
C VAL A 574 -1.23 -12.29 -14.99
N PRO A 575 -2.08 -11.25 -14.97
CA PRO A 575 -3.27 -11.19 -15.81
C PRO A 575 -2.93 -11.19 -17.31
N ILE A 576 -1.83 -10.54 -17.69
CA ILE A 576 -1.34 -10.53 -19.07
C ILE A 576 0.16 -10.85 -19.03
N VAL A 577 0.52 -12.02 -19.54
CA VAL A 577 1.91 -12.50 -19.57
C VAL A 577 2.77 -11.50 -20.34
N ASP A 578 3.91 -11.14 -19.74
CA ASP A 578 4.87 -10.19 -20.31
C ASP A 578 4.30 -8.77 -20.57
N MET A 579 3.28 -8.34 -19.82
CA MET A 579 2.69 -7.00 -20.00
C MET A 579 2.19 -6.36 -18.71
N GLN A 580 1.45 -7.09 -17.86
CA GLN A 580 0.85 -6.53 -16.64
C GLN A 580 0.96 -7.51 -15.48
N LEU A 581 1.44 -7.02 -14.34
CA LEU A 581 1.50 -7.73 -13.07
C LEU A 581 0.57 -7.07 -12.05
N VAL A 582 -0.14 -7.86 -11.25
CA VAL A 582 -0.95 -7.38 -10.13
C VAL A 582 -0.52 -8.10 -8.87
N CYS A 583 -0.06 -7.35 -7.86
CA CYS A 583 0.49 -7.88 -6.61
C CYS A 583 -0.25 -7.34 -5.39
N ASP A 584 -0.50 -8.23 -4.44
CA ASP A 584 -0.78 -7.89 -3.04
C ASP A 584 0.52 -8.12 -2.25
N SER A 585 1.07 -7.07 -1.64
CA SER A 585 2.34 -7.13 -0.90
C SER A 585 2.15 -7.65 0.53
N GLY A 586 0.95 -7.54 1.09
CA GLY A 586 0.70 -7.90 2.49
C GLY A 586 -0.42 -7.12 3.16
N VAL A 587 -0.61 -7.44 4.44
CA VAL A 587 -1.73 -6.94 5.24
C VAL A 587 -1.23 -6.35 6.55
N VAL A 588 -1.62 -5.11 6.83
CA VAL A 588 -1.44 -4.44 8.13
C VAL A 588 -2.78 -4.44 8.86
N ARG A 589 -2.89 -5.25 9.91
CA ARG A 589 -4.08 -5.31 10.76
C ARG A 589 -3.88 -4.39 11.95
N ILE A 590 -4.67 -3.32 11.99
CA ILE A 590 -4.73 -2.41 13.15
C ILE A 590 -5.89 -2.73 14.08
N GLY A 591 -6.93 -3.38 13.56
CA GLY A 591 -8.12 -3.75 14.33
C GLY A 591 -8.31 -5.24 14.49
N ASP A 592 -9.06 -5.61 15.54
CA ASP A 592 -9.39 -6.99 15.87
C ASP A 592 -10.91 -7.23 15.87
N PRO A 593 -11.46 -7.94 14.87
CA PRO A 593 -12.88 -8.24 14.81
C PRO A 593 -13.35 -9.19 15.91
N THR A 594 -12.47 -10.04 16.44
CA THR A 594 -12.79 -10.91 17.57
C THR A 594 -12.98 -10.10 18.84
N ARG A 595 -12.25 -8.98 18.97
CA ARG A 595 -12.43 -8.03 20.07
C ARG A 595 -13.76 -7.30 19.98
N VAL A 596 -14.17 -6.88 18.79
CA VAL A 596 -15.48 -6.25 18.56
C VAL A 596 -16.61 -7.19 18.95
N THR A 597 -16.62 -8.40 18.40
CA THR A 597 -17.67 -9.39 18.72
C THR A 597 -17.64 -9.79 20.18
N GLY A 598 -16.44 -9.89 20.76
CA GLY A 598 -16.22 -10.14 22.18
C GLY A 598 -16.83 -9.05 23.08
N LEU A 599 -16.59 -7.77 22.79
CA LEU A 599 -17.17 -6.64 23.55
C LEU A 599 -18.70 -6.60 23.44
N VAL A 600 -19.24 -6.83 22.23
CA VAL A 600 -20.69 -6.94 22.04
C VAL A 600 -21.25 -8.13 22.83
N GLY A 601 -20.63 -9.31 22.72
CA GLY A 601 -21.02 -10.50 23.46
C GLY A 601 -20.95 -10.31 24.98
N LEU A 602 -19.92 -9.62 25.49
CA LEU A 602 -19.80 -9.24 26.90
C LEU A 602 -20.97 -8.35 27.33
N THR A 603 -21.30 -7.32 26.54
CA THR A 603 -22.42 -6.42 26.86
C THR A 603 -23.75 -7.17 26.96
N LEU A 604 -24.03 -8.05 26.00
CA LEU A 604 -25.26 -8.85 25.97
C LEU A 604 -25.31 -9.84 27.14
N SER A 605 -24.21 -10.55 27.40
CA SER A 605 -24.14 -11.57 28.46
C SER A 605 -24.34 -10.97 29.85
N LEU A 606 -23.68 -9.85 30.15
CA LEU A 606 -23.83 -9.16 31.43
C LEU A 606 -25.21 -8.54 31.60
N LEU A 607 -25.81 -8.02 30.52
CA LEU A 607 -27.18 -7.49 30.54
C LEU A 607 -28.19 -8.61 30.83
N VAL A 608 -28.12 -9.72 30.11
CA VAL A 608 -29.02 -10.87 30.34
C VAL A 608 -28.80 -11.47 31.73
N GLY A 609 -27.55 -11.67 32.16
CA GLY A 609 -27.24 -12.22 33.47
C GLY A 609 -27.75 -11.36 34.62
N THR A 610 -27.57 -10.03 34.54
CA THR A 610 -28.09 -9.10 35.55
C THR A 610 -29.62 -9.06 35.55
N TYR A 611 -30.28 -9.09 34.39
CA TYR A 611 -31.73 -9.21 34.30
C TYR A 611 -32.24 -10.50 34.96
N LEU A 612 -31.68 -11.66 34.61
CA LEU A 612 -32.08 -12.95 35.17
C LEU A 612 -31.87 -13.00 36.68
N LEU A 613 -30.74 -12.49 37.18
CA LEU A 613 -30.45 -12.41 38.60
C LEU A 613 -31.50 -11.57 39.34
N GLN A 614 -31.86 -10.40 38.81
CA GLN A 614 -32.87 -9.54 39.43
C GLN A 614 -34.28 -10.14 39.33
N ARG A 615 -34.59 -10.84 38.24
CA ARG A 615 -35.88 -11.53 38.07
C ARG A 615 -36.07 -12.66 39.07
N VAL A 616 -35.00 -13.41 39.37
CA VAL A 616 -35.02 -14.46 40.39
C VAL A 616 -35.10 -13.86 41.79
N ARG A 617 -34.34 -12.80 42.07
CA ARG A 617 -34.29 -12.14 43.40
C ARG A 617 -35.60 -11.43 43.77
N TYR A 618 -36.27 -10.83 42.79
CA TYR A 618 -37.51 -10.05 42.98
C TYR A 618 -38.69 -10.69 42.23
N HIS A 619 -38.91 -11.99 42.46
CA HIS A 619 -39.99 -12.72 41.81
C HIS A 619 -41.36 -12.09 42.12
N GLY A 620 -42.21 -11.93 41.10
CA GLY A 620 -43.59 -11.44 41.27
C GLY A 620 -43.72 -9.95 41.60
N ARG A 621 -42.69 -9.13 41.39
CA ARG A 621 -42.75 -7.67 41.62
C ARG A 621 -43.86 -7.03 40.78
N GLU A 622 -44.62 -6.13 41.40
CA GLU A 622 -45.60 -5.28 40.72
C GLU A 622 -44.96 -4.02 40.12
N GLU A 623 -45.59 -3.50 39.07
CA GLU A 623 -45.14 -2.26 38.42
C GLU A 623 -45.45 -1.06 39.33
N SER A 624 -44.40 -0.33 39.71
CA SER A 624 -44.50 0.85 40.58
C SER A 624 -44.25 2.12 39.76
N GLY A 625 -45.21 3.04 39.75
CA GLY A 625 -45.07 4.38 39.16
C GLY A 625 -46.22 4.78 38.25
N LEU A 626 -46.52 6.09 38.19
CA LEU A 626 -47.60 6.64 37.37
C LEU A 626 -47.15 6.84 35.92
N ARG A 627 -47.97 6.36 34.98
CA ARG A 627 -47.76 6.53 33.54
C ARG A 627 -48.35 7.86 33.10
N SER A 628 -47.60 8.64 32.32
CA SER A 628 -48.09 9.86 31.67
C SER A 628 -47.57 9.92 30.24
N HIS A 629 -48.37 10.45 29.32
CA HIS A 629 -47.99 10.60 27.91
C HIS A 629 -46.82 11.57 27.69
N LEU A 630 -46.55 12.45 28.65
CA LEU A 630 -45.41 13.39 28.60
C LEU A 630 -44.08 12.74 29.00
N LEU A 631 -44.13 11.59 29.70
CA LEU A 631 -42.94 10.82 30.10
C LEU A 631 -42.50 9.86 28.99
N TYR A 632 -41.24 9.96 28.61
CA TYR A 632 -40.62 8.93 27.78
C TYR A 632 -40.40 7.65 28.60
N VAL A 633 -40.43 6.48 27.94
CA VAL A 633 -40.41 5.17 28.62
C VAL A 633 -39.18 4.97 29.50
N THR A 634 -38.00 5.46 29.10
CA THR A 634 -36.81 5.39 29.97
C THR A 634 -36.86 6.36 31.14
N ALA A 635 -37.53 7.50 31.02
CA ALA A 635 -37.77 8.39 32.16
C ALA A 635 -38.73 7.73 33.15
N TYR A 636 -39.80 7.08 32.67
CA TYR A 636 -40.74 6.32 33.50
C TYR A 636 -40.03 5.26 34.35
N HIS A 637 -39.13 4.47 33.76
CA HIS A 637 -38.43 3.41 34.48
C HIS A 637 -37.24 3.86 35.34
N HIS A 638 -36.75 5.09 35.22
CA HIS A 638 -35.49 5.50 35.88
C HIS A 638 -35.60 6.73 36.76
N PHE A 639 -36.66 7.53 36.63
CA PHE A 639 -36.88 8.64 37.55
C PHE A 639 -37.45 8.16 38.88
N ALA A 640 -36.89 8.66 39.98
CA ALA A 640 -37.47 8.54 41.29
C ALA A 640 -38.73 9.40 41.35
N GLN A 641 -39.87 8.77 41.66
CA GLN A 641 -41.17 9.44 41.82
C GLN A 641 -41.54 9.66 43.30
N ASP A 642 -40.84 8.97 44.21
CA ASP A 642 -41.10 9.00 45.65
C ASP A 642 -40.94 10.43 46.21
N GLY A 643 -41.95 10.95 46.90
CA GLY A 643 -41.96 12.33 47.44
C GLY A 643 -42.39 13.43 46.45
N TRP A 644 -42.70 13.05 45.21
CA TRP A 644 -43.22 13.93 44.14
C TRP A 644 -44.63 13.54 43.67
N LEU A 645 -45.29 12.66 44.43
CA LEU A 645 -46.67 12.23 44.20
C LEU A 645 -47.60 12.94 45.18
N LEU A 646 -48.62 13.64 44.66
CA LEU A 646 -49.68 14.26 45.46
C LEU A 646 -51.02 13.92 44.82
N ASP A 647 -51.94 13.35 45.60
CA ASP A 647 -53.31 12.97 45.19
C ASP A 647 -53.37 12.13 43.89
N GLY A 648 -52.41 11.23 43.69
CA GLY A 648 -52.33 10.36 42.51
C GLY A 648 -51.80 11.05 41.24
N VAL A 649 -51.32 12.30 41.33
CA VAL A 649 -50.68 13.04 40.24
C VAL A 649 -49.17 13.13 40.49
N TYR A 650 -48.38 12.87 39.45
CA TYR A 650 -46.92 12.98 39.52
C TYR A 650 -46.45 14.39 39.15
N TYR A 651 -45.72 15.02 40.06
CA TYR A 651 -45.18 16.36 39.91
C TYR A 651 -43.70 16.31 39.52
N ILE A 652 -43.40 16.35 38.22
CA ILE A 652 -42.02 16.31 37.76
C ILE A 652 -41.32 17.66 38.02
N ASP A 653 -40.11 17.61 38.57
CA ASP A 653 -39.28 18.81 38.68
C ASP A 653 -38.85 19.31 37.28
N ARG A 654 -38.59 20.62 37.15
CA ARG A 654 -38.31 21.23 35.84
C ARG A 654 -37.04 20.72 35.18
N VAL A 655 -36.09 20.23 35.97
CA VAL A 655 -34.81 19.71 35.47
C VAL A 655 -35.03 18.32 34.89
N SER A 656 -35.69 17.43 35.62
CA SER A 656 -36.12 16.12 35.14
C SER A 656 -37.05 16.23 33.93
N ALA A 657 -37.91 17.26 33.90
CA ALA A 657 -38.75 17.56 32.73
C ALA A 657 -37.90 17.90 31.51
N ALA A 658 -36.90 18.78 31.64
CA ALA A 658 -35.99 19.14 30.56
C ALA A 658 -35.17 17.93 30.06
N ILE A 659 -34.67 17.10 30.96
CA ILE A 659 -33.97 15.84 30.62
C ILE A 659 -34.90 14.90 29.84
N ASN A 660 -36.16 14.81 30.24
CA ASN A 660 -37.21 14.07 29.54
C ASN A 660 -37.75 14.78 28.29
N GLY A 661 -37.16 15.91 27.87
CA GLY A 661 -37.51 16.61 26.62
C GLY A 661 -38.77 17.47 26.71
N VAL A 662 -39.17 17.88 27.91
CA VAL A 662 -40.25 18.84 28.14
C VAL A 662 -39.64 20.13 28.65
N LEU A 663 -39.58 21.15 27.78
CA LEU A 663 -39.08 22.47 28.13
C LEU A 663 -40.19 23.32 28.71
N THR A 664 -39.85 24.14 29.69
CA THR A 664 -40.83 24.79 30.57
C THR A 664 -40.53 26.29 30.65
N LEU A 665 -41.56 27.11 30.45
CA LEU A 665 -41.46 28.56 30.58
C LEU A 665 -42.61 29.07 31.44
N ARG A 666 -42.28 29.67 32.59
CA ARG A 666 -43.26 30.30 33.48
C ARG A 666 -43.47 31.73 33.01
N LEU A 667 -44.70 32.08 32.62
CA LEU A 667 -45.03 33.43 32.20
C LEU A 667 -45.16 34.32 33.46
N PRO A 668 -44.37 35.41 33.62
CA PRO A 668 -44.37 36.19 34.86
C PRO A 668 -45.72 36.85 35.21
N ARG A 669 -46.55 37.13 34.20
CA ARG A 669 -47.82 37.87 34.33
C ARG A 669 -49.07 36.99 34.38
N THR A 670 -48.95 35.68 34.12
CA THR A 670 -50.07 34.74 34.17
C THR A 670 -49.70 33.57 35.06
N ARG A 671 -50.64 32.96 35.78
CA ARG A 671 -50.37 31.74 36.56
C ARG A 671 -50.17 30.49 35.67
N LYS A 672 -49.79 30.65 34.41
CA LYS A 672 -49.66 29.57 33.43
C LYS A 672 -48.19 29.23 33.18
N THR A 673 -47.90 27.93 33.15
CA THR A 673 -46.62 27.40 32.66
C THR A 673 -46.85 26.83 31.27
N VAL A 674 -46.05 27.30 30.31
CA VAL A 674 -46.04 26.78 28.95
C VAL A 674 -45.05 25.62 28.90
N LEU A 675 -45.45 24.50 28.32
CA LEU A 675 -44.63 23.32 28.13
C LEU A 675 -44.44 23.07 26.64
N LEU A 676 -43.20 22.90 26.20
CA LEU A 676 -42.87 22.43 24.86
C LEU A 676 -42.33 21.01 24.98
N ASP A 677 -43.09 20.04 24.48
CA ASP A 677 -42.60 18.67 24.34
C ASP A 677 -41.84 18.54 23.02
N ILE A 678 -40.51 18.43 23.09
CA ILE A 678 -39.66 18.32 21.89
C ILE A 678 -39.82 16.97 21.19
N LYS A 679 -40.38 15.96 21.88
CA LYS A 679 -40.61 14.63 21.32
C LYS A 679 -41.74 14.66 20.29
N THR A 680 -42.82 15.39 20.61
CA THR A 680 -43.98 15.55 19.74
C THR A 680 -44.02 16.90 19.00
N TRP A 681 -43.12 17.83 19.33
CA TRP A 681 -43.11 19.23 18.90
C TRP A 681 -44.43 19.96 19.19
N ARG A 682 -45.06 19.66 20.33
CA ARG A 682 -46.34 20.23 20.74
C ARG A 682 -46.19 21.15 21.95
N LEU A 683 -47.02 22.20 21.96
CA LEU A 683 -47.12 23.15 23.06
C LEU A 683 -48.33 22.81 23.94
N PHE A 684 -48.12 22.76 25.25
CA PHE A 684 -49.17 22.56 26.25
C PHE A 684 -49.17 23.71 27.26
N HIS A 685 -50.29 23.91 27.93
CA HIS A 685 -50.43 24.91 28.99
C HIS A 685 -50.98 24.23 30.24
N VAL A 686 -50.33 24.51 31.38
CA VAL A 686 -50.73 23.98 32.68
C VAL A 686 -50.77 25.12 33.68
N ASP A 687 -51.80 25.14 34.52
CA ASP A 687 -51.94 26.12 35.59
C ASP A 687 -50.98 25.79 36.74
N ALA A 688 -50.27 26.80 37.24
CA ALA A 688 -49.33 26.66 38.35
C ALA A 688 -50.10 26.39 39.65
N LEU A 689 -49.69 25.35 40.39
CA LEU A 689 -50.26 25.04 41.70
C LEU A 689 -50.11 26.21 42.68
N ILE A 690 -51.13 26.38 43.53
CA ILE A 690 -51.06 27.20 44.72
C ILE A 690 -50.24 26.43 45.76
N ALA A 691 -49.18 27.05 46.28
CA ALA A 691 -48.30 26.41 47.26
C ALA A 691 -49.10 25.99 48.50
N SER A 692 -49.07 24.69 48.82
CA SER A 692 -49.49 24.16 50.12
C SER A 692 -48.35 24.38 51.12
N GLU A 693 -48.66 24.84 52.34
CA GLU A 693 -47.66 25.04 53.42
C GLU A 693 -46.86 23.76 53.73
N ASN A 694 -47.41 22.58 53.42
CA ASN A 694 -46.80 21.29 53.75
C ASN A 694 -45.79 20.76 52.71
N THR A 695 -45.72 21.32 51.49
CA THR A 695 -44.84 20.82 50.41
C THR A 695 -44.36 21.95 49.48
N PRO A 696 -43.41 22.80 49.91
CA PRO A 696 -42.97 23.97 49.17
C PRO A 696 -42.26 23.65 47.84
N HIS A 697 -41.61 22.47 47.74
CA HIS A 697 -40.88 22.03 46.54
C HIS A 697 -41.81 21.78 45.34
N LEU A 698 -43.05 21.34 45.58
CA LEU A 698 -44.04 21.06 44.51
C LEU A 698 -44.51 22.33 43.78
N SER A 699 -44.35 23.52 44.38
CA SER A 699 -44.69 24.80 43.73
C SER A 699 -43.79 25.16 42.54
N TYR A 700 -42.66 24.48 42.42
CA TYR A 700 -41.71 24.59 41.31
C TYR A 700 -41.85 23.45 40.29
N ALA A 701 -42.60 22.40 40.61
CA ALA A 701 -42.82 21.22 39.79
C ALA A 701 -43.98 21.36 38.81
N ILE A 702 -44.16 20.36 37.94
CA ILE A 702 -45.16 20.33 36.89
C ILE A 702 -46.04 19.10 37.07
N PRO A 703 -47.38 19.26 37.19
CA PRO A 703 -48.27 18.11 37.23
C PRO A 703 -48.28 17.41 35.87
N LEU A 704 -47.98 16.12 35.89
CA LEU A 704 -48.15 15.19 34.78
C LEU A 704 -49.45 14.43 35.04
N GLN A 705 -50.53 14.88 34.39
CA GLN A 705 -51.81 14.17 34.36
C GLN A 705 -51.78 13.02 33.34
#